data_AF-A9V7S6-F1
#
_entry.id   AF-A9V7S6-F1
#
_cell.length_a   1.000
_cell.length_b   1.000
_cell.length_c   1.000
_cell.angle_alpha   90.00
_cell.angle_beta   90.00
_cell.angle_gamma   90.00
#
_symmetry.space_group_name_H-M   'P 1'
#
loop_
_entity.id
_entity.type
_entity.pdbx_description
1 polymer ?
#
loop_
_entity_poly.entity_id
_entity_poly.type
_entity_poly.pdbx_seq_one_letter_code
_entity_poly.pdbx_strand_id
1 'polypeptide(L)'
;MQPSKSTSNKKDVLEQARRAREERAAARERQELAAQRVAAVVILQKNVRRFLACRLARRQRLTIFDHLIAAASDDAPARPRAGSQPSALEIQTAVHHFLQATPGSTTNVDAGARLQRLCYTILQSATASVPRSSNYFSLATQRETAPAWLSQVQALAQLLIVAWEASISRRKEDVEAVTLYVQTLLLLSSHTAWKLEAGDPTAQQALNAALNIFSASVANKIASHLCNLSTATLLVLRVIHTTNKHVHALPVLLVPGWTRHVRACVPPVWPLADKQQFVARILPHLSQEEHFNSLITTWSANDALFVLGNLADGLLDEEVDAQVPLADVMEVCQRLLVHCASFAKSAHGATSTEHPLLGWTSCHTSRALLDCMPTVLQQLQPLWQRRAIRATFQSVWTETDRLVRQGEGSGTSKRSGGLLRFFTGRPDPSQFVTSAAAMHVRHASEFYDILCTSLHAARVEIIASLAFVPELVPRLWTFMDHIGPKGGMAVFVDALPELEKEPLLPILSLTTMLTSHLLLVLDDLEIFEQEDPFRPDQLLKIARCLHVFVFRALWEAPDPQAPASATGSSSSTSTAVKSPDNVPRTNRAARQQQALLRQRRELRDATSALLRRICDIDSRRPFIPLDHWKIRGVPSATIVKRLHAERSAHPAPAYRPASNVLAHLPHILGFHER
;
A
#
# COMPACT_ATOMS: atom_id res chain seq x y z
N MET A 1 -94.12 -44.63 -4.43
CA MET A 1 -93.07 -43.83 -3.75
C MET A 1 -92.45 -44.68 -2.64
N GLN A 2 -91.24 -45.21 -2.86
CA GLN A 2 -90.30 -45.47 -1.76
C GLN A 2 -89.42 -44.21 -1.64
N PRO A 3 -88.98 -43.78 -0.44
CA PRO A 3 -87.72 -44.36 0.10
C PRO A 3 -87.58 -44.32 1.65
N SER A 4 -86.69 -45.13 2.22
CA SER A 4 -85.83 -44.73 3.38
C SER A 4 -84.94 -45.81 4.01
N LYS A 5 -85.06 -47.12 3.72
CA LYS A 5 -84.28 -48.15 4.45
C LYS A 5 -83.00 -48.68 3.78
N SER A 6 -82.83 -48.56 2.46
CA SER A 6 -81.64 -49.12 1.77
C SER A 6 -80.42 -48.19 1.74
N THR A 7 -80.61 -46.90 2.08
CA THR A 7 -79.55 -45.87 2.05
C THR A 7 -78.77 -45.80 3.36
N SER A 8 -79.34 -46.20 4.50
CA SER A 8 -78.66 -46.23 5.81
C SER A 8 -77.59 -47.32 5.86
N ASN A 9 -77.93 -48.56 5.52
CA ASN A 9 -77.00 -49.70 5.60
C ASN A 9 -75.81 -49.57 4.64
N LYS A 10 -76.01 -48.96 3.46
CA LYS A 10 -74.91 -48.66 2.52
C LYS A 10 -73.99 -47.56 3.04
N LYS A 11 -74.54 -46.54 3.72
CA LYS A 11 -73.75 -45.48 4.35
C LYS A 11 -72.92 -46.04 5.50
N ASP A 12 -73.49 -46.89 6.34
CA ASP A 12 -72.78 -47.51 7.47
C ASP A 12 -71.62 -48.40 6.99
N VAL A 13 -71.83 -49.21 5.95
CA VAL A 13 -70.76 -50.04 5.35
C VAL A 13 -69.67 -49.18 4.69
N LEU A 14 -70.04 -48.08 4.01
CA LEU A 14 -69.08 -47.14 3.43
C LEU A 14 -68.27 -46.40 4.50
N GLU A 15 -68.91 -46.03 5.60
CA GLU A 15 -68.27 -45.35 6.72
C GLU A 15 -67.35 -46.31 7.48
N GLN A 16 -67.75 -47.57 7.66
CA GLN A 16 -66.92 -48.62 8.24
C GLN A 16 -65.72 -48.95 7.35
N ALA A 17 -65.90 -48.99 6.02
CA ALA A 17 -64.81 -49.15 5.06
C ALA A 17 -63.86 -47.94 5.04
N ARG A 18 -64.38 -46.72 5.23
CA ARG A 18 -63.59 -45.50 5.35
C ARG A 18 -62.77 -45.48 6.64
N ARG A 19 -63.37 -45.78 7.79
CA ARG A 19 -62.68 -45.93 9.08
C ARG A 19 -61.58 -47.00 9.00
N ALA A 20 -61.86 -48.15 8.39
CA ALA A 20 -60.86 -49.19 8.18
C ALA A 20 -59.70 -48.79 7.25
N ARG A 21 -59.92 -47.84 6.32
CA ARG A 21 -58.85 -47.26 5.49
C ARG A 21 -58.03 -46.22 6.25
N GLU A 22 -58.71 -45.36 7.03
CA GLU A 22 -58.06 -44.35 7.89
C GLU A 22 -57.22 -45.01 8.98
N GLU A 23 -57.68 -46.10 9.60
CA GLU A 23 -56.91 -46.90 10.56
C GLU A 23 -55.68 -47.56 9.92
N ARG A 24 -55.80 -48.08 8.69
CA ARG A 24 -54.64 -48.62 7.95
C ARG A 24 -53.63 -47.54 7.58
N ALA A 25 -54.09 -46.34 7.22
CA ALA A 25 -53.21 -45.20 6.96
C ALA A 25 -52.49 -44.75 8.23
N ALA A 26 -53.21 -44.57 9.34
CA ALA A 26 -52.63 -44.22 10.63
C ALA A 26 -51.66 -45.30 11.16
N ALA A 27 -51.93 -46.59 10.91
CA ALA A 27 -51.01 -47.67 11.24
C ALA A 27 -49.71 -47.61 10.44
N ARG A 28 -49.78 -47.30 9.13
CA ARG A 28 -48.59 -47.09 8.28
C ARG A 28 -47.78 -45.89 8.73
N GLU A 29 -48.44 -44.76 9.00
CA GLU A 29 -47.77 -43.55 9.50
C GLU A 29 -47.08 -43.79 10.85
N ARG A 30 -47.72 -44.53 11.77
CA ARG A 30 -47.10 -44.95 13.04
C ARG A 30 -45.88 -45.87 12.82
N GLN A 31 -45.94 -46.78 11.84
CA GLN A 31 -44.81 -47.64 11.48
C GLN A 31 -43.66 -46.84 10.86
N GLU A 32 -43.96 -45.88 9.98
CA GLU A 32 -42.97 -44.98 9.39
C GLU A 32 -42.31 -44.11 10.45
N LEU A 33 -43.07 -43.51 11.37
CA LEU A 33 -42.55 -42.76 12.51
C LEU A 33 -41.68 -43.64 13.42
N ALA A 34 -42.08 -44.88 13.68
CA ALA A 34 -41.28 -45.83 14.45
C ALA A 34 -39.98 -46.19 13.73
N ALA A 35 -40.01 -46.43 12.41
CA ALA A 35 -38.84 -46.69 11.60
C ALA A 35 -37.89 -45.48 11.55
N GLN A 36 -38.42 -44.26 11.42
CA GLN A 36 -37.65 -43.02 11.48
C GLN A 36 -36.97 -42.82 12.83
N ARG A 37 -37.66 -43.12 13.95
CA ARG A 37 -37.06 -43.08 15.30
C ARG A 37 -35.90 -44.07 15.43
N VAL A 38 -36.08 -45.29 14.95
CA VAL A 38 -35.02 -46.31 14.96
C VAL A 38 -33.83 -45.86 14.11
N ALA A 39 -34.06 -45.34 12.91
CA ALA A 39 -33.00 -44.81 12.04
C ALA A 39 -32.24 -43.64 12.69
N ALA A 40 -32.95 -42.71 13.33
CA ALA A 40 -32.35 -41.60 14.06
C ALA A 40 -31.48 -42.09 15.24
N VAL A 41 -31.94 -43.08 16.01
CA VAL A 41 -31.17 -43.70 17.09
C VAL A 41 -29.90 -44.37 16.55
N VAL A 42 -29.97 -45.07 15.42
CA VAL A 42 -28.79 -45.69 14.78
C VAL A 42 -27.76 -44.63 14.36
N ILE A 43 -28.21 -43.52 13.79
CA ILE A 43 -27.34 -42.40 13.40
C ILE A 43 -26.66 -41.79 14.63
N LEU A 44 -27.43 -41.54 15.70
CA LEU A 44 -26.90 -41.04 16.97
C LEU A 44 -25.87 -42.00 17.57
N GLN A 45 -26.20 -43.30 17.67
CA GLN A 45 -25.29 -44.33 18.18
C GLN A 45 -24.01 -44.43 17.34
N LYS A 46 -24.13 -44.39 16.01
CA LYS A 46 -22.97 -44.38 15.09
C LYS A 46 -22.07 -43.17 15.36
N ASN A 47 -22.65 -41.98 15.49
CA ASN A 47 -21.90 -40.75 15.75
C ASN A 47 -21.25 -40.75 17.13
N VAL A 48 -21.95 -41.23 18.17
CA VAL A 48 -21.39 -41.37 19.53
C VAL A 48 -20.26 -42.39 19.56
N ARG A 49 -20.43 -43.56 18.92
CA ARG A 49 -19.37 -44.58 18.82
C ARG A 49 -18.14 -44.04 18.08
N ARG A 50 -18.35 -43.33 16.97
CA ARG A 50 -17.25 -42.66 16.24
C ARG A 50 -16.55 -41.63 17.11
N PHE A 51 -17.30 -40.79 17.81
CA PHE A 51 -16.74 -39.78 18.71
C PHE A 51 -15.89 -40.41 19.83
N LEU A 52 -16.42 -41.45 20.49
CA LEU A 52 -15.70 -42.18 21.54
C LEU A 52 -14.45 -42.90 20.98
N ALA A 53 -14.56 -43.55 19.83
CA ALA A 53 -13.43 -44.22 19.18
C ALA A 53 -12.33 -43.22 18.77
N CYS A 54 -12.70 -42.08 18.17
CA CYS A 54 -11.75 -41.01 17.84
C CYS A 54 -11.09 -40.43 19.10
N ARG A 55 -11.86 -40.25 20.19
CA ARG A 55 -11.32 -39.76 21.46
C ARG A 55 -10.36 -40.76 22.12
N LEU A 56 -10.69 -42.05 22.09
CA LEU A 56 -9.81 -43.12 22.60
C LEU A 56 -8.54 -43.23 21.77
N ALA A 57 -8.64 -43.27 20.44
CA ALA A 57 -7.50 -43.30 19.54
C ALA A 57 -6.60 -42.07 19.74
N ARG A 58 -7.19 -40.88 19.91
CA ARG A 58 -6.43 -39.65 20.23
C ARG A 58 -5.68 -39.78 21.55
N ARG A 59 -6.32 -40.30 22.61
CA ARG A 59 -5.68 -40.53 23.91
C ARG A 59 -4.55 -41.54 23.82
N GLN A 60 -4.76 -42.65 23.13
CA GLN A 60 -3.72 -43.67 22.91
C GLN A 60 -2.51 -43.09 22.20
N ARG A 61 -2.72 -42.32 21.11
CA ARG A 61 -1.64 -41.62 20.40
C ARG A 61 -0.87 -40.66 21.29
N LEU A 62 -1.56 -39.86 22.11
CA LEU A 62 -0.91 -38.95 23.07
C LEU A 62 -0.17 -39.71 24.17
N THR A 63 -0.66 -40.86 24.60
CA THR A 63 0.00 -41.72 25.60
C THR A 63 1.30 -42.29 25.02
N ILE A 64 1.27 -42.79 23.78
CA ILE A 64 2.47 -43.25 23.06
C ILE A 64 3.47 -42.10 22.92
N PHE A 65 3.01 -40.91 22.52
CA PHE A 65 3.84 -39.71 22.45
C PHE A 65 4.49 -39.38 23.80
N ASP A 66 3.70 -39.33 24.87
CA ASP A 66 4.19 -38.99 26.21
C ASP A 66 5.22 -40.04 26.67
N HIS A 67 5.05 -41.33 26.37
CA HIS A 67 6.06 -42.36 26.67
C HIS A 67 7.37 -42.19 25.90
N LEU A 68 7.31 -41.81 24.62
CA LEU A 68 8.50 -41.66 23.78
C LEU A 68 9.30 -40.40 24.11
N ILE A 69 8.66 -39.34 24.61
CA ILE A 69 9.32 -38.04 24.90
C ILE A 69 9.59 -37.83 26.40
N ALA A 70 8.80 -38.38 27.32
CA ALA A 70 9.01 -38.22 28.77
C ALA A 70 10.32 -38.85 29.28
N ALA A 71 10.95 -39.75 28.51
CA ALA A 71 12.28 -40.27 28.82
C ALA A 71 13.40 -39.21 28.77
N ALA A 72 13.12 -37.98 28.29
CA ALA A 72 14.12 -36.94 28.05
C ALA A 72 14.03 -35.69 28.97
N SER A 73 13.04 -35.56 29.86
CA SER A 73 12.88 -34.34 30.66
C SER A 73 12.23 -34.58 32.03
N ASP A 74 13.03 -34.64 33.09
CA ASP A 74 12.58 -34.18 34.41
C ASP A 74 13.23 -32.81 34.68
N ASP A 75 12.42 -31.88 35.20
CA ASP A 75 12.65 -30.45 35.30
C ASP A 75 13.91 -30.02 36.11
N ALA A 76 14.52 -28.89 35.69
CA ALA A 76 15.60 -28.09 36.31
C ALA A 76 17.08 -28.44 35.93
N PRO A 77 18.00 -27.44 35.90
CA PRO A 77 19.32 -27.53 35.26
C PRO A 77 20.36 -28.22 36.16
N ALA A 78 20.12 -29.47 36.51
CA ALA A 78 21.05 -30.26 37.30
C ALA A 78 21.08 -31.71 36.81
N ARG A 79 22.01 -31.96 35.88
CA ARG A 79 22.54 -33.26 35.41
C ARG A 79 21.51 -34.29 34.89
N PRO A 80 21.60 -34.72 33.61
CA PRO A 80 20.79 -35.83 33.11
C PRO A 80 21.15 -37.13 33.84
N ARG A 81 20.14 -37.82 34.41
CA ARG A 81 20.28 -39.23 34.82
C ARG A 81 20.43 -40.10 33.58
N ALA A 82 21.19 -41.18 33.71
CA ALA A 82 21.45 -42.17 32.67
C ALA A 82 20.16 -42.86 32.19
N GLY A 83 19.49 -42.26 31.21
CA GLY A 83 18.49 -42.89 30.34
C GLY A 83 18.91 -42.59 28.90
N SER A 84 18.92 -43.61 28.03
CA SER A 84 19.36 -43.47 26.64
C SER A 84 18.56 -42.38 25.92
N GLN A 85 19.26 -41.45 25.25
CA GLN A 85 18.61 -40.47 24.38
C GLN A 85 17.71 -41.18 23.36
N PRO A 86 16.51 -40.65 23.06
CA PRO A 86 15.64 -41.25 22.07
C PRO A 86 16.35 -41.33 20.72
N SER A 87 16.18 -42.46 20.05
CA SER A 87 16.64 -42.66 18.68
C SER A 87 15.89 -41.74 17.71
N ALA A 88 16.49 -41.47 16.56
CA ALA A 88 15.88 -40.63 15.53
C ALA A 88 14.49 -41.17 15.09
N LEU A 89 14.35 -42.51 15.02
CA LEU A 89 13.10 -43.19 14.70
C LEU A 89 12.04 -43.01 15.80
N GLU A 90 12.41 -43.08 17.07
CA GLU A 90 11.49 -42.82 18.19
C GLU A 90 10.98 -41.37 18.17
N ILE A 91 11.86 -40.40 17.85
CA ILE A 91 11.47 -39.00 17.66
C ILE A 91 10.50 -38.89 16.47
N GLN A 92 10.76 -39.57 15.35
CA GLN A 92 9.87 -39.58 14.18
C GLN A 92 8.49 -40.18 14.50
N THR A 93 8.44 -41.27 15.25
CA THR A 93 7.19 -41.91 15.70
C THR A 93 6.42 -41.00 16.66
N ALA A 94 7.12 -40.31 17.57
CA ALA A 94 6.51 -39.33 18.47
C ALA A 94 5.89 -38.15 17.68
N VAL A 95 6.62 -37.56 16.74
CA VAL A 95 6.12 -36.50 15.84
C VAL A 95 4.86 -36.95 15.11
N HIS A 96 4.88 -38.16 14.53
CA HIS A 96 3.74 -38.72 13.81
C HIS A 96 2.48 -38.83 14.67
N HIS A 97 2.59 -39.43 15.86
CA HIS A 97 1.45 -39.58 16.77
C HIS A 97 0.93 -38.24 17.29
N PHE A 98 1.83 -37.29 17.56
CA PHE A 98 1.47 -35.95 17.99
C PHE A 98 0.67 -35.19 16.92
N LEU A 99 1.15 -35.18 15.67
CA LEU A 99 0.47 -34.51 14.56
C LEU A 99 -0.90 -35.13 14.27
N GLN A 100 -0.99 -36.46 14.31
CA GLN A 100 -2.27 -37.16 14.14
C GLN A 100 -3.26 -36.98 15.29
N ALA A 101 -2.78 -36.67 16.50
CA ALA A 101 -3.62 -36.39 17.66
C ALA A 101 -4.05 -34.91 17.74
N THR A 102 -3.38 -34.02 17.00
CA THR A 102 -3.52 -32.57 17.14
C THR A 102 -3.72 -31.90 15.77
N PRO A 103 -4.88 -32.10 15.12
CA PRO A 103 -5.15 -31.48 13.82
C PRO A 103 -5.41 -29.97 13.99
N GLY A 104 -4.35 -29.16 13.82
CA GLY A 104 -4.43 -27.74 13.50
C GLY A 104 -4.88 -26.76 14.58
N SER A 105 -5.08 -27.19 15.84
CA SER A 105 -5.45 -26.27 16.93
C SER A 105 -4.77 -26.63 18.25
N THR A 106 -3.94 -25.70 18.75
CA THR A 106 -3.21 -25.77 20.02
C THR A 106 -3.92 -25.03 21.15
N THR A 107 -5.23 -24.76 21.02
CA THR A 107 -5.98 -23.97 22.02
C THR A 107 -6.07 -24.61 23.41
N ASN A 108 -5.75 -25.90 23.52
CA ASN A 108 -5.64 -26.63 24.78
C ASN A 108 -4.24 -26.48 25.41
N VAL A 109 -4.19 -26.09 26.69
CA VAL A 109 -2.96 -25.89 27.48
C VAL A 109 -2.06 -27.13 27.43
N ASP A 110 -2.64 -28.32 27.55
CA ASP A 110 -1.89 -29.59 27.54
C ASP A 110 -1.26 -29.91 26.18
N ALA A 111 -1.79 -29.36 25.09
CA ALA A 111 -1.23 -29.53 23.75
C ALA A 111 -0.06 -28.57 23.53
N GLY A 112 -0.11 -27.37 24.11
CA GLY A 112 0.99 -26.40 24.10
C GLY A 112 2.23 -26.93 24.82
N ALA A 113 2.08 -27.44 26.05
CA ALA A 113 3.20 -28.02 26.81
C ALA A 113 3.83 -29.24 26.11
N ARG A 114 3.01 -30.09 25.48
CA ARG A 114 3.51 -31.21 24.66
C ARG A 114 4.28 -30.74 23.42
N LEU A 115 3.79 -29.71 22.74
CA LEU A 115 4.47 -29.12 21.59
C LEU A 115 5.83 -28.53 21.99
N GLN A 116 5.90 -27.82 23.12
CA GLN A 116 7.16 -27.30 23.65
C GLN A 116 8.16 -28.43 23.95
N ARG A 117 7.75 -29.50 24.66
CA ARG A 117 8.61 -30.67 24.91
C ARG A 117 9.12 -31.32 23.62
N LEU A 118 8.26 -31.42 22.60
CA LEU A 118 8.66 -31.92 21.29
C LEU A 118 9.73 -31.01 20.63
N CYS A 119 9.51 -29.70 20.64
CA CYS A 119 10.46 -28.72 20.10
C CYS A 119 11.83 -28.82 20.78
N TYR A 120 11.82 -28.90 22.12
CA TYR A 120 13.03 -29.04 22.92
C TYR A 120 13.81 -30.32 22.57
N THR A 121 13.10 -31.45 22.44
CA THR A 121 13.70 -32.75 22.06
C THR A 121 14.33 -32.70 20.66
N ILE A 122 13.65 -32.07 19.69
CA ILE A 122 14.18 -31.88 18.33
C ILE A 122 15.44 -31.00 18.36
N LEU A 123 15.41 -29.89 19.09
CA LEU A 123 16.58 -29.00 19.24
C LEU A 123 17.77 -29.70 19.88
N GLN A 124 17.55 -30.50 20.94
CA GLN A 124 18.59 -31.29 21.58
C GLN A 124 19.21 -32.32 20.63
N SER A 125 18.40 -32.95 19.77
CA SER A 125 18.87 -33.98 18.81
C SER A 125 19.88 -33.44 17.80
N ALA A 126 19.92 -32.13 17.56
CA ALA A 126 20.86 -31.47 16.65
C ALA A 126 22.12 -30.89 17.35
N THR A 127 22.38 -31.27 18.60
CA THR A 127 23.59 -30.82 19.31
C THR A 127 24.81 -31.69 18.97
N ALA A 128 26.02 -31.11 19.03
CA ALA A 128 27.24 -31.76 18.51
C ALA A 128 27.66 -33.01 19.32
N SER A 129 27.13 -33.13 20.54
CA SER A 129 27.38 -34.23 21.45
C SER A 129 26.49 -35.46 21.20
N VAL A 130 25.55 -35.40 20.25
CA VAL A 130 24.55 -36.45 20.01
C VAL A 130 24.98 -37.36 18.86
N PRO A 131 24.90 -38.70 19.01
CA PRO A 131 25.24 -39.63 17.93
C PRO A 131 24.25 -39.54 16.76
N ARG A 132 24.70 -39.85 15.54
CA ARG A 132 23.87 -39.79 14.31
C ARG A 132 22.60 -40.64 14.40
N SER A 133 22.60 -41.73 15.16
CA SER A 133 21.44 -42.59 15.43
C SER A 133 20.34 -41.91 16.26
N SER A 134 20.69 -40.88 17.04
CA SER A 134 19.78 -40.10 17.89
C SER A 134 19.55 -38.68 17.35
N ASN A 135 20.19 -38.32 16.24
CA ASN A 135 19.96 -37.05 15.55
C ASN A 135 18.75 -37.19 14.61
N TYR A 136 17.66 -36.46 14.90
CA TYR A 136 16.42 -36.50 14.11
C TYR A 136 16.62 -36.19 12.62
N PHE A 137 17.63 -35.37 12.28
CA PHE A 137 17.93 -34.95 10.91
C PHE A 137 18.68 -36.02 10.11
N SER A 138 19.21 -37.07 10.75
CA SER A 138 19.85 -38.18 10.04
C SER A 138 18.86 -38.93 9.14
N LEU A 139 17.57 -38.93 9.50
CA LEU A 139 16.47 -39.52 8.72
C LEU A 139 16.24 -38.84 7.36
N ALA A 140 16.65 -37.57 7.21
CA ALA A 140 16.57 -36.84 5.95
C ALA A 140 17.58 -37.35 4.91
N THR A 141 18.68 -37.96 5.37
CA THR A 141 19.75 -38.50 4.50
C THR A 141 19.51 -39.96 4.09
N GLN A 142 18.57 -40.64 4.75
CA GLN A 142 18.26 -42.05 4.50
C GLN A 142 17.14 -42.19 3.46
N ARG A 143 17.39 -42.93 2.38
CA ARG A 143 16.46 -43.07 1.24
C ARG A 143 15.07 -43.60 1.62
N GLU A 144 14.99 -44.49 2.61
CA GLU A 144 13.74 -45.14 3.04
C GLU A 144 12.88 -44.22 3.91
N THR A 145 13.50 -43.43 4.80
CA THR A 145 12.80 -42.59 5.78
C THR A 145 12.60 -41.15 5.33
N ALA A 146 13.40 -40.66 4.37
CA ALA A 146 13.34 -39.29 3.85
C ALA A 146 11.95 -38.82 3.40
N PRO A 147 11.13 -39.57 2.62
CA PRO A 147 9.83 -39.08 2.19
C PRO A 147 8.83 -38.93 3.36
N ALA A 148 8.85 -39.88 4.30
CA ALA A 148 8.01 -39.82 5.49
C ALA A 148 8.43 -38.67 6.42
N TRP A 149 9.73 -38.48 6.59
CA TRP A 149 10.30 -37.35 7.34
C TRP A 149 9.91 -36.01 6.72
N LEU A 150 10.03 -35.86 5.40
CA LEU A 150 9.69 -34.63 4.69
C LEU A 150 8.21 -34.25 4.88
N SER A 151 7.29 -35.20 4.75
CA SER A 151 5.86 -34.98 5.00
C SER A 151 5.58 -34.55 6.45
N GLN A 152 6.27 -35.16 7.41
CA GLN A 152 6.13 -34.80 8.84
C GLN A 152 6.65 -33.41 9.15
N VAL A 153 7.83 -33.05 8.63
CA VAL A 153 8.43 -31.72 8.84
C VAL A 153 7.52 -30.61 8.31
N GLN A 154 6.85 -30.84 7.18
CA GLN A 154 5.87 -29.88 6.63
C GLN A 154 4.67 -29.69 7.57
N ALA A 155 4.08 -30.78 8.04
CA ALA A 155 2.94 -30.71 8.96
C ALA A 155 3.32 -30.10 10.31
N LEU A 156 4.52 -30.42 10.83
CA LEU A 156 5.07 -29.84 12.05
C LEU A 156 5.32 -28.33 11.90
N ALA A 157 5.93 -27.91 10.79
CA ALA A 157 6.16 -26.50 10.48
C ALA A 157 4.86 -25.69 10.46
N GLN A 158 3.83 -26.19 9.77
CA GLN A 158 2.52 -25.54 9.74
C GLN A 158 1.91 -25.41 11.13
N LEU A 159 2.02 -26.46 11.96
CA LEU A 159 1.54 -26.43 13.33
C LEU A 159 2.31 -25.41 14.19
N LEU A 160 3.64 -25.33 14.05
CA LEU A 160 4.48 -24.36 14.76
C LEU A 160 4.13 -22.91 14.39
N ILE A 161 3.85 -22.64 13.10
CA ILE A 161 3.42 -21.31 12.65
C ILE A 161 2.07 -20.93 13.28
N VAL A 162 1.09 -21.85 13.28
CA VAL A 162 -0.22 -21.62 13.90
C VAL A 162 -0.10 -21.44 15.42
N ALA A 163 0.74 -22.23 16.07
CA ALA A 163 0.99 -22.13 17.51
C ALA A 163 1.69 -20.80 17.87
N TRP A 164 2.64 -20.37 17.06
CA TRP A 164 3.32 -19.09 17.21
C TRP A 164 2.34 -17.91 17.08
N GLU A 165 1.49 -17.90 16.05
CA GLU A 165 0.45 -16.89 15.84
C GLU A 165 -0.54 -16.81 17.00
N ALA A 166 -1.01 -17.96 17.49
CA ALA A 166 -1.90 -18.04 18.63
C ALA A 166 -1.25 -17.52 19.93
N SER A 167 0.07 -17.69 20.07
CA SER A 167 0.84 -17.22 21.22
C SER A 167 1.00 -15.69 21.20
N ILE A 168 1.27 -15.10 20.03
CA ILE A 168 1.34 -13.64 19.85
C ILE A 168 -0.02 -12.98 20.10
N SER A 169 -1.10 -13.53 19.52
CA SER A 169 -2.44 -12.91 19.58
C SER A 169 -3.05 -12.86 20.98
N ARG A 170 -2.60 -13.72 21.91
CA ARG A 170 -3.21 -13.88 23.24
C ARG A 170 -2.66 -12.93 24.33
N ARG A 171 -1.71 -12.03 24.03
CA ARG A 171 -1.07 -11.10 25.00
C ARG A 171 -0.62 -11.75 26.32
N LYS A 172 -0.31 -13.05 26.29
CA LYS A 172 0.51 -13.71 27.31
C LYS A 172 1.79 -14.04 26.60
N GLU A 173 2.78 -13.17 26.73
CA GLU A 173 4.11 -13.39 26.21
C GLU A 173 4.75 -14.56 26.98
N ASP A 174 4.40 -15.79 26.60
CA ASP A 174 5.25 -16.93 26.88
C ASP A 174 6.45 -16.82 25.92
N VAL A 175 7.34 -15.87 26.22
CA VAL A 175 8.54 -15.53 25.42
C VAL A 175 9.38 -16.79 25.19
N GLU A 176 9.40 -17.69 26.17
CA GLU A 176 10.09 -18.98 26.11
C GLU A 176 9.47 -19.87 25.03
N ALA A 177 8.14 -20.03 25.02
CA ALA A 177 7.44 -20.79 23.98
C ALA A 177 7.68 -20.25 22.58
N VAL A 178 7.56 -18.92 22.41
CA VAL A 178 7.76 -18.24 21.12
C VAL A 178 9.19 -18.44 20.65
N THR A 179 10.17 -18.24 21.53
CA THR A 179 11.58 -18.44 21.23
C THR A 179 11.86 -19.88 20.81
N LEU A 180 11.30 -20.85 21.53
CA LEU A 180 11.46 -22.27 21.26
C LEU A 180 10.87 -22.69 19.89
N TYR A 181 9.67 -22.20 19.55
CA TYR A 181 9.05 -22.46 18.25
C TYR A 181 9.88 -21.87 17.10
N VAL A 182 10.34 -20.62 17.25
CA VAL A 182 11.16 -19.96 16.23
C VAL A 182 12.53 -20.63 16.07
N GLN A 183 13.19 -21.00 17.17
CA GLN A 183 14.45 -21.75 17.13
C GLN A 183 14.29 -23.11 16.43
N THR A 184 13.19 -23.81 16.68
CA THR A 184 12.89 -25.08 16.02
C THR A 184 12.67 -24.88 14.52
N LEU A 185 11.90 -23.87 14.12
CA LEU A 185 11.73 -23.50 12.71
C LEU A 185 13.08 -23.13 12.06
N LEU A 186 13.96 -22.41 12.76
CA LEU A 186 15.30 -22.05 12.30
C LEU A 186 16.20 -23.27 12.09
N LEU A 187 16.06 -24.28 12.94
CA LEU A 187 16.77 -25.55 12.83
C LEU A 187 16.24 -26.37 11.64
N LEU A 188 14.91 -26.45 11.46
CA LEU A 188 14.29 -27.12 10.31
C LEU A 188 14.67 -26.48 8.96
N SER A 189 15.13 -25.24 8.97
CA SER A 189 15.46 -24.44 7.77
C SER A 189 16.97 -24.31 7.48
N SER A 190 17.84 -25.07 8.16
CA SER A 190 19.30 -24.97 7.95
C SER A 190 20.00 -26.33 8.07
N HIS A 191 20.51 -26.85 6.95
CA HIS A 191 21.29 -28.10 6.94
C HIS A 191 22.62 -27.98 7.69
N THR A 192 23.22 -26.79 7.72
CA THR A 192 24.44 -26.53 8.51
C THR A 192 24.18 -26.59 10.02
N ALA A 193 22.96 -26.30 10.46
CA ALA A 193 22.54 -26.42 11.85
C ALA A 193 22.25 -27.87 12.27
N TRP A 194 22.09 -28.81 11.33
CA TRP A 194 21.81 -30.22 11.64
C TRP A 194 23.02 -30.96 12.21
N LYS A 195 24.22 -30.37 12.13
CA LYS A 195 25.51 -30.93 12.59
C LYS A 195 25.75 -32.35 12.06
N LEU A 196 25.25 -32.61 10.86
CA LEU A 196 25.64 -33.75 10.03
C LEU A 196 26.97 -33.41 9.35
N GLU A 197 27.70 -34.42 8.86
CA GLU A 197 28.98 -34.21 8.16
C GLU A 197 28.85 -33.09 7.12
N ALA A 198 29.75 -32.10 7.19
CA ALA A 198 29.65 -30.89 6.40
C ALA A 198 29.73 -31.21 4.90
N GLY A 199 28.69 -30.84 4.14
CA GLY A 199 28.66 -30.98 2.68
C GLY A 199 27.91 -32.20 2.13
N ASP A 200 27.09 -32.90 2.93
CA ASP A 200 26.25 -34.00 2.41
C ASP A 200 25.20 -33.46 1.39
N PRO A 201 25.33 -33.78 0.08
CA PRO A 201 24.44 -33.25 -0.95
C PRO A 201 22.99 -33.72 -0.76
N THR A 202 22.77 -34.85 -0.09
CA THR A 202 21.43 -35.39 0.18
C THR A 202 20.69 -34.57 1.24
N ALA A 203 21.40 -34.09 2.26
CA ALA A 203 20.86 -33.21 3.29
C ALA A 203 20.43 -31.85 2.69
N GLN A 204 21.23 -31.31 1.77
CA GLN A 204 20.91 -30.07 1.07
C GLN A 204 19.68 -30.23 0.14
N GLN A 205 19.57 -31.35 -0.57
CA GLN A 205 18.38 -31.66 -1.39
C GLN A 205 17.10 -31.80 -0.53
N ALA A 206 17.19 -32.52 0.59
CA ALA A 206 16.06 -32.67 1.52
C ALA A 206 15.63 -31.33 2.13
N LEU A 207 16.60 -30.48 2.49
CA LEU A 207 16.34 -29.11 2.95
C LEU A 207 15.61 -28.28 1.88
N ASN A 208 16.10 -28.29 0.63
CA ASN A 208 15.47 -27.54 -0.46
C ASN A 208 14.04 -28.01 -0.74
N ALA A 209 13.77 -29.32 -0.65
CA ALA A 209 12.42 -29.87 -0.77
C ALA A 209 11.49 -29.41 0.38
N ALA A 210 12.00 -29.36 1.60
CA ALA A 210 11.26 -28.84 2.74
C ALA A 210 10.98 -27.34 2.57
N LEU A 211 12.01 -26.54 2.26
CA LEU A 211 11.95 -25.08 2.17
C LEU A 211 11.05 -24.55 1.04
N ASN A 212 10.97 -25.26 -0.08
CA ASN A 212 10.00 -24.97 -1.15
C ASN A 212 8.54 -25.03 -0.68
N ILE A 213 8.24 -25.76 0.38
CA ILE A 213 6.89 -25.92 0.93
C ILE A 213 6.67 -24.97 2.11
N PHE A 214 7.73 -24.64 2.86
CA PHE A 214 7.73 -23.54 3.82
C PHE A 214 7.36 -22.20 3.16
N SER A 215 7.97 -21.86 2.02
CA SER A 215 7.87 -20.53 1.41
C SER A 215 6.43 -20.08 1.09
N ALA A 216 5.55 -21.00 0.67
CA ALA A 216 4.15 -20.69 0.36
C ALA A 216 3.27 -20.43 1.61
N SER A 217 3.58 -21.07 2.74
CA SER A 217 2.75 -20.99 3.97
C SER A 217 3.28 -19.98 4.98
N VAL A 218 4.61 -19.86 5.08
CA VAL A 218 5.34 -18.95 5.97
C VAL A 218 5.13 -17.52 5.51
N ALA A 219 5.41 -17.22 4.24
CA ALA A 219 5.52 -15.85 3.78
C ALA A 219 4.17 -15.09 3.87
N ASN A 220 3.03 -15.76 3.63
CA ASN A 220 1.69 -15.16 3.76
C ASN A 220 1.21 -14.97 5.21
N LYS A 221 1.71 -15.77 6.17
CA LYS A 221 1.24 -15.73 7.58
C LYS A 221 2.20 -15.02 8.53
N ILE A 222 3.47 -14.93 8.14
CA ILE A 222 4.53 -14.35 8.95
C ILE A 222 4.65 -12.83 8.70
N ALA A 223 4.23 -12.34 7.53
CA ALA A 223 4.16 -10.91 7.22
C ALA A 223 3.24 -10.10 8.14
N SER A 224 2.16 -10.69 8.65
CA SER A 224 1.17 -9.97 9.47
C SER A 224 1.57 -9.77 10.94
N HIS A 225 2.58 -10.48 11.45
CA HIS A 225 2.85 -10.58 12.91
C HIS A 225 4.31 -10.32 13.31
N LEU A 226 5.17 -9.91 12.38
CA LEU A 226 6.63 -9.92 12.55
C LEU A 226 7.26 -8.67 13.17
N CYS A 227 6.48 -7.75 13.73
CA CYS A 227 7.02 -6.47 14.23
C CYS A 227 8.13 -6.60 15.30
N ASN A 228 8.35 -7.77 15.95
CA ASN A 228 9.13 -7.84 17.19
C ASN A 228 10.25 -8.91 17.30
N LEU A 229 10.52 -9.78 16.30
CA LEU A 229 11.49 -10.89 16.48
C LEU A 229 12.56 -10.99 15.38
N SER A 230 13.79 -10.58 15.71
CA SER A 230 15.02 -10.73 14.90
C SER A 230 15.26 -12.16 14.37
N THR A 231 14.87 -13.16 15.14
CA THR A 231 15.01 -14.59 14.82
C THR A 231 14.07 -15.06 13.71
N ALA A 232 12.89 -14.48 13.61
CA ALA A 232 11.94 -14.85 12.56
C ALA A 232 12.24 -14.12 11.23
N THR A 233 12.89 -12.95 11.27
CA THR A 233 13.51 -12.33 10.10
C THR A 233 14.60 -13.22 9.50
N LEU A 234 15.44 -13.87 10.33
CA LEU A 234 16.45 -14.84 9.88
C LEU A 234 15.84 -16.07 9.22
N LEU A 235 14.71 -16.56 9.72
CA LEU A 235 13.97 -17.68 9.13
C LEU A 235 13.53 -17.35 7.70
N VAL A 236 12.92 -16.18 7.54
CA VAL A 236 12.43 -15.68 6.25
C VAL A 236 13.58 -15.50 5.25
N LEU A 237 14.72 -14.92 5.69
CA LEU A 237 15.93 -14.81 4.87
C LEU A 237 16.49 -16.17 4.41
N ARG A 238 16.48 -17.19 5.28
CA ARG A 238 16.96 -18.54 4.93
C ARG A 238 16.05 -19.25 3.93
N VAL A 239 14.73 -19.13 4.11
CA VAL A 239 13.74 -19.67 3.17
C VAL A 239 13.89 -19.01 1.79
N ILE A 240 14.16 -17.71 1.75
CA ILE A 240 14.44 -16.98 0.50
C ILE A 240 15.74 -17.47 -0.17
N HIS A 241 16.84 -17.52 0.56
CA HIS A 241 18.17 -17.78 -0.01
C HIS A 241 18.23 -19.16 -0.69
N THR A 242 17.51 -20.12 -0.13
CA THR A 242 17.51 -21.52 -0.56
C THR A 242 16.54 -21.81 -1.69
N THR A 243 15.43 -21.08 -1.80
CA THR A 243 14.37 -21.44 -2.76
C THR A 243 14.62 -20.96 -4.18
N ASN A 244 15.55 -20.02 -4.41
CA ASN A 244 15.98 -19.48 -5.73
C ASN A 244 14.85 -19.05 -6.70
N LYS A 245 13.59 -19.08 -6.25
CA LYS A 245 12.37 -18.86 -7.01
C LYS A 245 11.79 -17.52 -6.61
N HIS A 246 11.95 -16.55 -7.50
CA HIS A 246 11.61 -15.13 -7.29
C HIS A 246 10.15 -14.87 -6.89
N VAL A 247 9.20 -15.73 -7.28
CA VAL A 247 7.78 -15.57 -6.95
C VAL A 247 7.48 -15.84 -5.46
N HIS A 248 8.26 -16.72 -4.82
CA HIS A 248 8.09 -17.02 -3.39
C HIS A 248 8.72 -15.97 -2.46
N ALA A 249 9.45 -15.01 -3.03
CA ALA A 249 10.12 -13.94 -2.30
C ALA A 249 9.22 -12.72 -2.06
N LEU A 250 8.17 -12.54 -2.87
CA LEU A 250 7.29 -11.38 -2.79
C LEU A 250 6.60 -11.18 -1.44
N PRO A 251 6.10 -12.24 -0.75
CA PRO A 251 5.42 -12.02 0.52
C PRO A 251 6.38 -11.62 1.66
N VAL A 252 7.70 -11.60 1.40
CA VAL A 252 8.67 -11.02 2.33
C VAL A 252 8.65 -9.50 2.27
N LEU A 253 8.40 -8.92 1.10
CA LEU A 253 8.20 -7.48 0.97
C LEU A 253 6.87 -7.01 1.59
N LEU A 254 5.96 -7.94 1.93
CA LEU A 254 4.74 -7.64 2.71
C LEU A 254 5.02 -7.50 4.21
N VAL A 255 6.22 -7.83 4.69
CA VAL A 255 6.58 -7.65 6.10
C VAL A 255 6.91 -6.17 6.33
N PRO A 256 6.22 -5.47 7.25
CA PRO A 256 6.51 -4.06 7.54
C PRO A 256 7.93 -3.91 8.09
N GLY A 257 8.67 -2.90 7.64
CA GLY A 257 10.00 -2.63 8.22
C GLY A 257 11.11 -3.60 7.82
N TRP A 258 10.86 -4.55 6.92
CA TRP A 258 11.76 -5.69 6.70
C TRP A 258 13.20 -5.29 6.38
N THR A 259 13.43 -4.42 5.39
CA THR A 259 14.79 -4.02 5.00
C THR A 259 15.58 -3.43 6.17
N ARG A 260 14.93 -2.59 6.99
CA ARG A 260 15.53 -1.99 8.19
C ARG A 260 15.74 -2.99 9.31
N HIS A 261 14.81 -3.92 9.53
CA HIS A 261 14.98 -4.99 10.52
C HIS A 261 16.16 -5.89 10.17
N VAL A 262 16.32 -6.25 8.89
CA VAL A 262 17.48 -7.01 8.42
C VAL A 262 18.77 -6.19 8.59
N ARG A 263 18.75 -4.87 8.37
CA ARG A 263 19.89 -3.97 8.59
C ARG A 263 20.30 -3.91 10.07
N ALA A 264 19.35 -3.83 11.01
CA ALA A 264 19.62 -3.75 12.43
C ALA A 264 20.03 -5.09 13.07
N CYS A 265 19.36 -6.19 12.70
CA CYS A 265 19.48 -7.47 13.42
C CYS A 265 20.47 -8.46 12.80
N VAL A 266 20.80 -8.31 11.51
CA VAL A 266 21.55 -9.31 10.73
C VAL A 266 22.81 -8.74 10.02
N PRO A 267 23.54 -7.71 10.51
CA PRO A 267 24.73 -7.21 9.80
C PRO A 267 25.78 -8.27 9.38
N PRO A 268 26.10 -9.33 10.15
CA PRO A 268 27.19 -10.24 9.76
C PRO A 268 26.77 -11.40 8.85
N VAL A 269 25.48 -11.66 8.64
CA VAL A 269 25.01 -12.88 7.91
C VAL A 269 24.47 -12.56 6.52
N TRP A 270 24.12 -11.31 6.24
CA TRP A 270 23.57 -10.92 4.95
C TRP A 270 24.10 -9.53 4.52
N PRO A 271 25.15 -9.50 3.67
CA PRO A 271 25.74 -8.28 3.13
C PRO A 271 24.68 -7.37 2.47
N LEU A 272 24.89 -6.04 2.53
CA LEU A 272 23.99 -5.07 1.92
C LEU A 272 23.79 -5.33 0.41
N ALA A 273 24.85 -5.75 -0.29
CA ALA A 273 24.81 -6.11 -1.72
C ALA A 273 23.84 -7.26 -2.03
N ASP A 274 23.77 -8.28 -1.17
CA ASP A 274 22.84 -9.40 -1.34
C ASP A 274 21.39 -8.97 -1.07
N LYS A 275 21.15 -7.95 -0.23
CA LYS A 275 19.82 -7.35 0.00
C LYS A 275 19.36 -6.62 -1.25
N GLN A 276 20.25 -5.81 -1.81
CA GLN A 276 19.99 -5.03 -3.01
C GLN A 276 19.67 -5.96 -4.19
N GLN A 277 20.49 -6.99 -4.39
CA GLN A 277 20.22 -8.00 -5.41
C GLN A 277 18.90 -8.73 -5.18
N PHE A 278 18.55 -9.01 -3.92
CA PHE A 278 17.27 -9.65 -3.60
C PHE A 278 16.08 -8.78 -4.00
N VAL A 279 16.06 -7.52 -3.56
CA VAL A 279 14.97 -6.58 -3.89
C VAL A 279 14.94 -6.28 -5.39
N ALA A 280 16.10 -6.11 -6.02
CA ALA A 280 16.24 -5.89 -7.46
C ALA A 280 15.71 -7.07 -8.30
N ARG A 281 15.85 -8.31 -7.84
CA ARG A 281 15.31 -9.51 -8.54
C ARG A 281 13.78 -9.56 -8.53
N ILE A 282 13.12 -8.90 -7.58
CA ILE A 282 11.65 -8.85 -7.51
C ILE A 282 11.10 -7.79 -8.45
N LEU A 283 11.84 -6.70 -8.68
CA LEU A 283 11.39 -5.56 -9.48
C LEU A 283 10.82 -5.96 -10.86
N PRO A 284 11.45 -6.80 -11.69
CA PRO A 284 10.90 -7.18 -13.00
C PRO A 284 9.50 -7.82 -12.93
N HIS A 285 9.20 -8.54 -11.84
CA HIS A 285 7.89 -9.17 -11.65
C HIS A 285 6.81 -8.14 -11.32
N LEU A 286 7.17 -7.08 -10.58
CA LEU A 286 6.28 -5.96 -10.27
C LEU A 286 6.18 -4.98 -11.44
N SER A 287 7.24 -4.86 -12.24
CA SER A 287 7.24 -4.03 -13.45
C SER A 287 6.29 -4.57 -14.52
N GLN A 288 6.12 -5.89 -14.62
CA GLN A 288 5.14 -6.48 -15.54
C GLN A 288 3.70 -6.21 -15.12
N GLU A 289 2.93 -5.58 -16.02
CA GLU A 289 1.58 -5.10 -15.75
C GLU A 289 0.59 -6.24 -15.39
N GLU A 290 0.62 -7.36 -16.13
CA GLU A 290 -0.28 -8.50 -15.88
C GLU A 290 -0.05 -9.12 -14.50
N HIS A 291 1.22 -9.32 -14.12
CA HIS A 291 1.59 -9.86 -12.82
C HIS A 291 1.22 -8.89 -11.69
N PHE A 292 1.52 -7.60 -11.87
CA PHE A 292 1.14 -6.57 -10.91
C PHE A 292 -0.37 -6.54 -10.67
N ASN A 293 -1.17 -6.54 -11.75
CA ASN A 293 -2.63 -6.51 -11.67
C ASN A 293 -3.21 -7.77 -11.01
N SER A 294 -2.61 -8.94 -11.25
CA SER A 294 -3.00 -10.17 -10.55
C SER A 294 -2.76 -10.06 -9.04
N LEU A 295 -1.57 -9.58 -8.63
CA LEU A 295 -1.17 -9.46 -7.23
C LEU A 295 -2.00 -8.41 -6.47
N ILE A 296 -2.17 -7.23 -7.06
CA ILE A 296 -2.77 -6.07 -6.39
C ILE A 296 -4.25 -6.29 -6.03
N THR A 297 -4.96 -7.17 -6.76
CA THR A 297 -6.35 -7.55 -6.44
C THR A 297 -6.51 -8.25 -5.10
N THR A 298 -5.43 -8.85 -4.59
CA THR A 298 -5.42 -9.56 -3.30
C THR A 298 -4.88 -8.70 -2.15
N TRP A 299 -4.27 -7.55 -2.45
CA TRP A 299 -3.54 -6.74 -1.49
C TRP A 299 -4.40 -5.64 -0.88
N SER A 300 -4.27 -5.47 0.43
CA SER A 300 -4.77 -4.31 1.16
C SER A 300 -3.90 -3.07 0.94
N ALA A 301 -4.34 -1.90 1.41
CA ALA A 301 -3.51 -0.69 1.41
C ALA A 301 -2.22 -0.88 2.23
N ASN A 302 -2.29 -1.62 3.33
CA ASN A 302 -1.14 -1.90 4.19
C ASN A 302 -0.09 -2.76 3.45
N ASP A 303 -0.54 -3.79 2.74
CA ASP A 303 0.32 -4.68 1.95
C ASP A 303 1.11 -3.89 0.90
N ALA A 304 0.43 -3.03 0.14
CA ALA A 304 1.07 -2.18 -0.85
C ALA A 304 2.01 -1.16 -0.21
N LEU A 305 1.67 -0.61 0.96
CA LEU A 305 2.51 0.32 1.70
C LEU A 305 3.80 -0.34 2.20
N PHE A 306 3.74 -1.59 2.65
CA PHE A 306 4.90 -2.34 3.12
C PHE A 306 5.84 -2.69 1.96
N VAL A 307 5.28 -3.11 0.82
CA VAL A 307 6.07 -3.36 -0.39
C VAL A 307 6.73 -2.06 -0.86
N LEU A 308 5.98 -0.95 -0.88
CA LEU A 308 6.51 0.37 -1.24
C LEU A 308 7.67 0.79 -0.35
N GLY A 309 7.53 0.68 0.98
CA GLY A 309 8.60 1.00 1.93
C GLY A 309 9.83 0.12 1.75
N ASN A 310 9.64 -1.19 1.61
CA ASN A 310 10.76 -2.12 1.42
C ASN A 310 11.48 -1.90 0.07
N LEU A 311 10.78 -1.52 -1.00
CA LEU A 311 11.38 -1.16 -2.28
C LEU A 311 12.17 0.16 -2.18
N ALA A 312 11.58 1.19 -1.56
CA ALA A 312 12.22 2.49 -1.40
C ALA A 312 13.51 2.40 -0.57
N ASP A 313 13.44 1.79 0.61
CA ASP A 313 14.61 1.62 1.50
C ASP A 313 15.66 0.66 0.90
N GLY A 314 15.23 -0.34 0.11
CA GLY A 314 16.13 -1.33 -0.50
C GLY A 314 16.87 -0.86 -1.77
N LEU A 315 16.28 0.07 -2.54
CA LEU A 315 16.78 0.46 -3.87
C LEU A 315 17.04 1.96 -4.05
N LEU A 316 16.46 2.84 -3.22
CA LEU A 316 16.58 4.30 -3.36
C LEU A 316 17.44 4.98 -2.29
N ASP A 317 17.84 4.24 -1.25
CA ASP A 317 18.72 4.75 -0.20
C ASP A 317 20.08 5.22 -0.78
N GLU A 318 20.65 6.32 -0.27
CA GLU A 318 21.85 6.94 -0.83
C GLU A 318 23.09 6.05 -0.67
N GLU A 319 23.12 5.17 0.35
CA GLU A 319 24.18 4.20 0.60
C GLU A 319 24.18 3.01 -0.41
N VAL A 320 23.22 2.96 -1.33
CA VAL A 320 22.94 1.79 -2.16
C VAL A 320 23.43 1.97 -3.60
N ASP A 321 24.54 1.36 -4.00
CA ASP A 321 25.01 1.32 -5.40
C ASP A 321 24.22 0.28 -6.25
N ALA A 322 22.90 0.40 -6.28
CA ALA A 322 22.07 -0.45 -7.12
C ALA A 322 22.22 -0.07 -8.61
N GLN A 323 22.72 -0.99 -9.44
CA GLN A 323 22.71 -0.93 -10.92
C GLN A 323 21.30 -1.13 -11.52
N VAL A 324 20.26 -0.71 -10.80
CA VAL A 324 18.87 -0.92 -11.19
C VAL A 324 18.36 0.32 -11.93
N PRO A 325 17.58 0.18 -13.01
CA PRO A 325 16.94 1.31 -13.66
C PRO A 325 16.00 2.02 -12.67
N LEU A 326 16.40 3.21 -12.22
CA LEU A 326 15.62 4.00 -11.25
C LEU A 326 14.23 4.35 -11.80
N ALA A 327 14.08 4.48 -13.12
CA ALA A 327 12.80 4.70 -13.78
C ALA A 327 11.80 3.57 -13.46
N ASP A 328 12.21 2.31 -13.61
CA ASP A 328 11.37 1.14 -13.33
C ASP A 328 10.96 1.09 -11.85
N VAL A 329 11.88 1.45 -10.94
CA VAL A 329 11.60 1.53 -9.50
C VAL A 329 10.52 2.58 -9.23
N MET A 330 10.66 3.78 -9.78
CA MET A 330 9.71 4.87 -9.59
C MET A 330 8.34 4.54 -10.18
N GLU A 331 8.29 3.85 -11.33
CA GLU A 331 7.04 3.42 -11.96
C GLU A 331 6.28 2.41 -11.09
N VAL A 332 6.97 1.42 -10.53
CA VAL A 332 6.37 0.46 -9.59
C VAL A 332 5.90 1.17 -8.32
N CYS A 333 6.70 2.09 -7.77
CA CYS A 333 6.31 2.90 -6.61
C CYS A 333 5.05 3.72 -6.89
N GLN A 334 4.93 4.31 -8.08
CA GLN A 334 3.74 5.05 -8.50
C GLN A 334 2.51 4.15 -8.53
N ARG A 335 2.59 2.96 -9.12
CA ARG A 335 1.47 2.01 -9.16
C ARG A 335 1.02 1.58 -7.77
N LEU A 336 1.95 1.31 -6.86
CA LEU A 336 1.65 0.97 -5.46
C LEU A 336 0.98 2.15 -4.72
N LEU A 337 1.47 3.37 -4.93
CA LEU A 337 0.86 4.57 -4.34
C LEU A 337 -0.56 4.83 -4.86
N VAL A 338 -0.80 4.64 -6.16
CA VAL A 338 -2.14 4.73 -6.75
C VAL A 338 -3.08 3.70 -6.11
N HIS A 339 -2.61 2.48 -5.86
CA HIS A 339 -3.39 1.49 -5.14
C HIS A 339 -3.70 1.94 -3.71
N CYS A 340 -2.71 2.43 -2.95
CA CYS A 340 -2.94 2.98 -1.61
C CYS A 340 -3.97 4.12 -1.61
N ALA A 341 -3.86 5.05 -2.57
CA ALA A 341 -4.77 6.18 -2.73
C ALA A 341 -6.22 5.74 -3.01
N SER A 342 -6.43 4.58 -3.65
CA SER A 342 -7.78 4.05 -3.92
C SER A 342 -8.58 3.71 -2.65
N PHE A 343 -7.89 3.51 -1.51
CA PHE A 343 -8.52 3.29 -0.20
C PHE A 343 -8.73 4.58 0.60
N ALA A 344 -8.18 5.70 0.14
CA ALA A 344 -8.31 6.98 0.81
C ALA A 344 -9.76 7.48 0.77
N LYS A 345 -10.25 7.99 1.89
CA LYS A 345 -11.58 8.57 2.03
C LYS A 345 -11.43 10.04 2.40
N SER A 346 -12.26 10.90 1.80
CA SER A 346 -12.22 12.33 2.04
C SER A 346 -12.79 12.75 3.41
N ALA A 347 -13.53 11.88 4.09
CA ALA A 347 -14.20 12.18 5.35
C ALA A 347 -14.50 10.93 6.18
N HIS A 348 -14.71 11.14 7.49
CA HIS A 348 -15.15 10.12 8.43
C HIS A 348 -16.53 9.57 8.07
N GLY A 349 -16.69 8.26 8.07
CA GLY A 349 -17.94 7.53 7.89
C GLY A 349 -17.91 6.19 8.62
N ALA A 350 -19.05 5.48 8.66
CA ALA A 350 -19.22 4.26 9.46
C ALA A 350 -18.23 3.12 9.15
N THR A 351 -17.57 3.15 7.98
CA THR A 351 -16.58 2.16 7.54
C THR A 351 -15.19 2.76 7.31
N SER A 352 -14.92 3.96 7.84
CA SER A 352 -13.60 4.58 7.73
C SER A 352 -12.84 4.47 9.04
N THR A 353 -11.57 4.11 8.95
CA THR A 353 -10.62 4.11 10.06
C THR A 353 -9.51 5.11 9.77
N GLU A 354 -9.05 5.81 10.79
CA GLU A 354 -7.90 6.71 10.68
C GLU A 354 -6.62 5.87 10.66
N HIS A 355 -5.86 5.98 9.58
CA HIS A 355 -4.57 5.35 9.38
C HIS A 355 -3.46 6.37 9.69
N PRO A 356 -2.44 6.02 10.48
CA PRO A 356 -1.41 6.96 10.94
C PRO A 356 -0.62 7.62 9.80
N LEU A 357 -0.46 6.93 8.67
CA LEU A 357 0.25 7.46 7.49
C LEU A 357 -0.68 7.96 6.37
N LEU A 358 -1.85 7.34 6.19
CA LEU A 358 -2.71 7.54 5.01
C LEU A 358 -3.92 8.45 5.31
N GLY A 359 -4.13 8.83 6.57
CA GLY A 359 -5.32 9.56 7.00
C GLY A 359 -6.57 8.67 7.01
N TRP A 360 -7.73 9.20 6.67
CA TRP A 360 -8.97 8.43 6.65
C TRP A 360 -8.98 7.42 5.50
N THR A 361 -9.12 6.12 5.83
CA THR A 361 -9.14 5.05 4.82
C THR A 361 -10.27 4.04 5.06
N SER A 362 -10.60 3.23 4.06
CA SER A 362 -11.40 2.00 4.23
C SER A 362 -10.59 0.81 4.78
N CYS A 363 -9.27 0.94 4.93
CA CYS A 363 -8.40 -0.17 5.30
C CYS A 363 -8.32 -0.31 6.82
N HIS A 364 -8.66 -1.49 7.32
CA HIS A 364 -8.52 -1.79 8.74
C HIS A 364 -7.06 -2.06 9.10
N THR A 365 -6.53 -1.32 10.08
CA THR A 365 -5.17 -1.53 10.60
C THR A 365 -5.24 -2.12 12.00
N SER A 366 -4.66 -3.32 12.17
CA SER A 366 -4.64 -3.99 13.47
C SER A 366 -3.72 -3.25 14.43
N ARG A 367 -3.95 -3.40 15.75
CA ARG A 367 -3.13 -2.72 16.76
C ARG A 367 -1.65 -3.10 16.68
N ALA A 368 -1.33 -4.35 16.37
CA ALA A 368 0.05 -4.81 16.21
C ALA A 368 0.77 -4.12 15.04
N LEU A 369 0.06 -3.82 13.95
CA LEU A 369 0.63 -3.11 12.81
C LEU A 369 0.88 -1.64 13.10
N LEU A 370 0.11 -1.02 14.01
CA LEU A 370 0.30 0.40 14.38
C LEU A 370 1.69 0.65 14.98
N ASP A 371 2.21 -0.28 15.77
CA ASP A 371 3.54 -0.15 16.40
C ASP A 371 4.67 -0.17 15.35
N CYS A 372 4.44 -0.76 14.18
CA CYS A 372 5.38 -0.81 13.06
C CYS A 372 5.36 0.44 12.17
N MET A 373 4.33 1.29 12.25
CA MET A 373 4.12 2.41 11.32
C MET A 373 5.22 3.47 11.31
N PRO A 374 5.85 3.83 12.46
CA PRO A 374 7.01 4.73 12.44
C PRO A 374 8.17 4.18 11.62
N THR A 375 8.44 2.88 11.69
CA THR A 375 9.47 2.20 10.90
C THR A 375 9.12 2.19 9.41
N VAL A 376 7.84 1.99 9.07
CA VAL A 376 7.36 2.04 7.68
C VAL A 376 7.50 3.45 7.10
N LEU A 377 7.13 4.49 7.86
CA LEU A 377 7.32 5.88 7.42
C LEU A 377 8.79 6.17 7.11
N GLN A 378 9.66 5.74 8.01
CA GLN A 378 11.09 5.78 7.87
C GLN A 378 11.56 5.12 6.56
N GLN A 379 11.07 3.92 6.24
CA GLN A 379 11.39 3.23 4.98
C GLN A 379 10.91 3.96 3.72
N LEU A 380 9.89 4.80 3.83
CA LEU A 380 9.36 5.58 2.71
C LEU A 380 10.18 6.85 2.43
N GLN A 381 10.94 7.35 3.41
CA GLN A 381 11.73 8.58 3.29
C GLN A 381 12.61 8.67 2.04
N PRO A 382 13.29 7.59 1.58
CA PRO A 382 14.06 7.63 0.34
C PRO A 382 13.29 8.10 -0.90
N LEU A 383 11.95 7.98 -0.93
CA LEU A 383 11.12 8.46 -2.05
C LEU A 383 11.15 9.99 -2.22
N TRP A 384 11.43 10.75 -1.16
CA TRP A 384 11.57 12.21 -1.20
C TRP A 384 12.97 12.69 -0.80
N GLN A 385 13.98 11.81 -0.91
CA GLN A 385 15.37 12.20 -0.76
C GLN A 385 15.98 12.65 -2.10
N ARG A 386 17.14 13.31 -2.02
CA ARG A 386 17.79 13.97 -3.16
C ARG A 386 18.01 13.02 -4.34
N ARG A 387 18.41 11.76 -4.09
CA ARG A 387 18.62 10.75 -5.14
C ARG A 387 17.34 10.45 -5.92
N ALA A 388 16.23 10.13 -5.24
CA ALA A 388 14.96 9.84 -5.90
C ALA A 388 14.42 11.06 -6.65
N ILE A 389 14.47 12.25 -6.03
CA ILE A 389 14.03 13.51 -6.66
C ILE A 389 14.85 13.80 -7.92
N ARG A 390 16.18 13.68 -7.85
CA ARG A 390 17.08 13.90 -9.00
C ARG A 390 16.82 12.91 -10.13
N ALA A 391 16.53 11.66 -9.81
CA ALA A 391 16.18 10.64 -10.79
C ALA A 391 14.82 10.92 -11.45
N THR A 392 13.80 11.28 -10.65
CA THR A 392 12.44 11.50 -11.17
C THR A 392 12.37 12.76 -12.04
N PHE A 393 13.07 13.83 -11.65
CA PHE A 393 13.10 15.10 -12.38
C PHE A 393 14.34 15.26 -13.28
N GLN A 394 15.04 14.18 -13.63
CA GLN A 394 16.28 14.24 -14.43
C GLN A 394 16.08 15.05 -15.73
N SER A 395 14.93 14.92 -16.38
CA SER A 395 14.57 15.65 -17.60
C SER A 395 14.53 17.17 -17.41
N VAL A 396 14.21 17.67 -16.21
CA VAL A 396 14.27 19.10 -15.88
C VAL A 396 15.72 19.58 -15.98
N TRP A 397 16.67 18.87 -15.37
CA TRP A 397 18.09 19.23 -15.43
C TRP A 397 18.64 19.13 -16.84
N THR A 398 18.42 18.01 -17.54
CA THR A 398 18.96 17.81 -18.89
C THR A 398 18.45 18.86 -19.87
N GLU A 399 17.16 19.21 -19.80
CA GLU A 399 16.58 20.15 -20.75
C GLU A 399 16.96 21.59 -20.40
N THR A 400 16.96 21.96 -19.11
CA THR A 400 17.44 23.29 -18.71
C THR A 400 18.93 23.48 -19.03
N ASP A 401 19.79 22.47 -18.84
CA ASP A 401 21.20 22.53 -19.24
C ASP A 401 21.37 22.61 -20.77
N ARG A 402 20.50 21.95 -21.54
CA ARG A 402 20.48 22.05 -23.01
C ARG A 402 20.17 23.49 -23.44
N LEU A 403 19.16 24.10 -22.82
CA LEU A 403 18.79 25.50 -23.05
C LEU A 403 19.97 26.42 -22.70
N VAL A 404 20.64 26.18 -21.56
CA VAL A 404 21.87 26.88 -21.14
C VAL A 404 22.93 26.89 -22.23
N ARG A 405 23.31 25.71 -22.71
CA ARG A 405 24.39 25.57 -23.71
C ARG A 405 24.06 26.21 -25.05
N GLN A 406 22.80 26.22 -25.46
CA GLN A 406 22.38 26.82 -26.72
C GLN A 406 22.37 28.36 -26.67
N GLY A 407 22.16 28.95 -25.49
CA GLY A 407 22.20 30.41 -25.29
C GLY A 407 23.62 31.01 -25.28
N GLU A 408 24.65 30.21 -25.00
CA GLU A 408 26.04 30.68 -24.94
C GLU A 408 26.70 30.86 -26.33
N GLY A 409 26.13 30.28 -27.39
CA GLY A 409 26.66 30.39 -28.77
C GLY A 409 26.47 31.74 -29.46
N SER A 410 25.79 32.71 -28.82
CA SER A 410 25.36 33.97 -29.45
C SER A 410 26.09 35.25 -28.95
N GLY A 411 27.02 35.17 -27.98
CA GLY A 411 27.73 36.38 -27.57
C GLY A 411 28.82 36.21 -26.51
N THR A 412 30.02 36.67 -26.85
CA THR A 412 31.23 36.77 -26.02
C THR A 412 31.03 37.66 -24.80
N SER A 413 30.70 37.10 -23.63
CA SER A 413 31.00 37.73 -22.34
C SER A 413 31.04 36.69 -21.23
N LYS A 414 32.24 36.45 -20.71
CA LYS A 414 32.50 35.61 -19.53
C LYS A 414 32.10 36.39 -18.27
N ARG A 415 30.90 36.13 -17.75
CA ARG A 415 30.55 36.34 -16.34
C ARG A 415 29.81 35.11 -15.86
N SER A 416 30.33 34.49 -14.81
CA SER A 416 29.78 33.31 -14.14
C SER A 416 28.33 33.56 -13.70
N GLY A 417 27.39 32.85 -14.32
CA GLY A 417 25.95 32.97 -14.03
C GLY A 417 25.11 32.21 -15.06
N GLY A 418 25.43 30.93 -15.29
CA GLY A 418 24.91 30.13 -16.40
C GLY A 418 23.40 29.90 -16.43
N LEU A 419 22.69 30.07 -15.31
CA LEU A 419 21.23 29.88 -15.26
C LEU A 419 20.42 31.17 -15.54
N LEU A 420 21.05 32.36 -15.59
CA LEU A 420 20.31 33.65 -15.61
C LEU A 420 20.35 34.48 -16.90
N ARG A 421 20.40 33.82 -18.07
CA ARG A 421 20.02 34.43 -19.37
C ARG A 421 18.68 33.97 -19.95
N PHE A 422 17.94 33.07 -19.30
CA PHE A 422 16.79 32.37 -19.91
C PHE A 422 15.44 33.10 -19.89
N PHE A 423 15.41 34.39 -19.53
CA PHE A 423 14.16 35.11 -19.34
C PHE A 423 13.96 36.33 -20.26
N THR A 424 14.78 36.51 -21.31
CA THR A 424 14.68 37.64 -22.25
C THR A 424 14.86 37.21 -23.72
N GLY A 425 13.77 37.14 -24.50
CA GLY A 425 13.81 37.00 -25.97
C GLY A 425 12.66 36.19 -26.55
N ARG A 426 12.27 36.47 -27.80
CA ARG A 426 11.36 35.59 -28.56
C ARG A 426 12.04 34.23 -28.73
N PRO A 427 11.39 33.11 -28.39
CA PRO A 427 12.03 31.80 -28.44
C PRO A 427 12.22 31.34 -29.88
N ASP A 428 13.45 30.91 -30.21
CA ASP A 428 13.71 30.10 -31.39
C ASP A 428 13.12 28.69 -31.18
N PRO A 429 12.69 27.98 -32.23
CA PRO A 429 12.16 26.61 -32.11
C PRO A 429 13.13 25.59 -31.49
N SER A 430 14.44 25.86 -31.50
CA SER A 430 15.46 25.06 -30.82
C SER A 430 15.44 25.21 -29.29
N GLN A 431 14.80 26.27 -28.78
CA GLN A 431 14.73 26.62 -27.35
C GLN A 431 13.51 26.00 -26.64
N PHE A 432 12.73 25.13 -27.28
CA PHE A 432 11.59 24.49 -26.64
C PHE A 432 11.96 23.15 -25.99
N VAL A 433 11.26 22.87 -24.89
CA VAL A 433 11.27 21.57 -24.23
C VAL A 433 10.66 20.52 -25.17
N THR A 434 11.30 19.36 -25.27
CA THR A 434 10.78 18.22 -26.03
C THR A 434 9.48 17.69 -25.41
N SER A 435 8.54 17.26 -26.25
CA SER A 435 7.28 16.65 -25.79
C SER A 435 7.53 15.46 -24.84
N ALA A 436 8.54 14.63 -25.13
CA ALA A 436 8.94 13.51 -24.26
C ALA A 436 9.40 13.98 -22.87
N ALA A 437 10.24 15.02 -22.79
CA ALA A 437 10.68 15.58 -21.52
C ALA A 437 9.49 16.18 -20.74
N ALA A 438 8.58 16.90 -21.42
CA ALA A 438 7.38 17.45 -20.79
C ALA A 438 6.49 16.35 -20.19
N MET A 439 6.29 15.24 -20.90
CA MET A 439 5.56 14.08 -20.39
C MET A 439 6.26 13.42 -19.21
N HIS A 440 7.59 13.26 -19.24
CA HIS A 440 8.34 12.74 -18.09
C HIS A 440 8.20 13.62 -16.85
N VAL A 441 8.35 14.95 -16.98
CA VAL A 441 8.17 15.89 -15.85
C VAL A 441 6.73 15.89 -15.35
N ARG A 442 5.75 15.72 -16.25
CA ARG A 442 4.34 15.53 -15.89
C ARG A 442 4.14 14.29 -15.03
N HIS A 443 4.67 13.13 -15.43
CA HIS A 443 4.57 11.90 -14.62
C HIS A 443 5.28 12.04 -13.28
N ALA A 444 6.46 12.68 -13.24
CA ALA A 444 7.16 13.01 -12.01
C ALA A 444 6.29 13.88 -11.08
N SER A 445 5.65 14.89 -11.64
CA SER A 445 4.79 15.80 -10.88
C SER A 445 3.56 15.10 -10.31
N GLU A 446 2.93 14.21 -11.08
CA GLU A 446 1.83 13.37 -10.61
C GLU A 446 2.26 12.41 -9.50
N PHE A 447 3.44 11.80 -9.63
CA PHE A 447 3.96 10.93 -8.59
C PHE A 447 4.06 11.67 -7.24
N TYR A 448 4.65 12.86 -7.21
CA TYR A 448 4.78 13.63 -5.96
C TYR A 448 3.46 14.23 -5.47
N ASP A 449 2.53 14.55 -6.37
CA ASP A 449 1.18 14.97 -5.98
C ASP A 449 0.41 13.82 -5.30
N ILE A 450 0.46 12.62 -5.88
CA ILE A 450 -0.11 11.40 -5.28
C ILE A 450 0.59 11.08 -3.95
N LEU A 451 1.92 11.23 -3.88
CA LEU A 451 2.68 11.00 -2.65
C LEU A 451 2.25 11.96 -1.53
N CYS A 452 2.13 13.26 -1.83
CA CYS A 452 1.70 14.29 -0.87
C CYS A 452 0.23 14.14 -0.43
N THR A 453 -0.63 13.64 -1.31
CA THR A 453 -2.05 13.43 -1.01
C THR A 453 -2.31 12.08 -0.34
N SER A 454 -1.47 11.07 -0.57
CA SER A 454 -1.59 9.76 0.07
C SER A 454 -0.98 9.77 1.46
N LEU A 455 0.26 10.27 1.61
CA LEU A 455 1.00 10.27 2.87
C LEU A 455 0.75 11.56 3.66
N HIS A 456 -0.44 11.69 4.25
CA HIS A 456 -0.86 12.88 5.00
C HIS A 456 0.11 13.24 6.12
N ALA A 457 0.64 12.25 6.85
CA ALA A 457 1.56 12.49 7.97
C ALA A 457 2.92 13.08 7.53
N ALA A 458 3.37 12.75 6.31
CA ALA A 458 4.67 13.17 5.78
C ALA A 458 4.55 14.35 4.81
N ARG A 459 3.34 14.84 4.51
CA ARG A 459 3.09 15.82 3.46
C ARG A 459 3.98 17.05 3.54
N VAL A 460 4.12 17.63 4.74
CA VAL A 460 4.95 18.83 4.95
C VAL A 460 6.43 18.52 4.74
N GLU A 461 6.90 17.38 5.25
CA GLU A 461 8.28 16.90 5.08
C GLU A 461 8.60 16.66 3.60
N ILE A 462 7.69 16.04 2.85
CA ILE A 462 7.82 15.81 1.40
C ILE A 462 7.93 17.16 0.67
N ILE A 463 6.99 18.08 0.90
CA ILE A 463 6.98 19.40 0.24
C ILE A 463 8.27 20.16 0.54
N ALA A 464 8.70 20.18 1.81
CA ALA A 464 9.96 20.82 2.21
C ALA A 464 11.16 20.18 1.49
N SER A 465 11.23 18.85 1.48
CA SER A 465 12.34 18.13 0.85
C SER A 465 12.45 18.43 -0.64
N LEU A 466 11.32 18.53 -1.36
CA LEU A 466 11.31 18.94 -2.77
C LEU A 466 11.66 20.42 -2.96
N ALA A 467 11.06 21.31 -2.17
CA ALA A 467 11.23 22.76 -2.33
C ALA A 467 12.69 23.20 -2.13
N PHE A 468 13.41 22.54 -1.22
CA PHE A 468 14.80 22.84 -0.89
C PHE A 468 15.82 21.99 -1.65
N VAL A 469 15.42 21.17 -2.63
CA VAL A 469 16.41 20.56 -3.55
C VAL A 469 17.09 21.67 -4.35
N PRO A 470 18.44 21.75 -4.32
CA PRO A 470 19.17 22.83 -4.99
C PRO A 470 18.79 22.94 -6.47
N GLU A 471 18.44 24.17 -6.86
CA GLU A 471 18.01 24.58 -8.21
C GLU A 471 16.73 23.94 -8.78
N LEU A 472 16.08 23.01 -8.09
CA LEU A 472 14.91 22.31 -8.66
C LEU A 472 13.78 23.29 -8.98
N VAL A 473 13.35 24.09 -7.99
CA VAL A 473 12.21 25.00 -8.15
C VAL A 473 12.48 26.08 -9.21
N PRO A 474 13.63 26.78 -9.23
CA PRO A 474 13.98 27.69 -10.33
C PRO A 474 14.00 27.01 -11.71
N ARG A 475 14.58 25.80 -11.80
CA ARG A 475 14.62 25.05 -13.07
C ARG A 475 13.23 24.62 -13.54
N LEU A 476 12.30 24.29 -12.64
CA LEU A 476 10.92 23.98 -12.99
C LEU A 476 10.21 25.20 -13.61
N TRP A 477 10.42 26.41 -13.09
CA TRP A 477 9.89 27.64 -13.71
C TRP A 477 10.49 27.88 -15.08
N THR A 478 11.81 27.74 -15.23
CA THR A 478 12.48 27.84 -16.55
C THR A 478 11.96 26.79 -17.52
N PHE A 479 11.76 25.56 -17.07
CA PHE A 479 11.21 24.48 -17.86
C PHE A 479 9.81 24.82 -18.37
N MET A 480 8.90 25.25 -17.48
CA MET A 480 7.53 25.67 -17.84
C MET A 480 7.48 26.85 -18.81
N ASP A 481 8.43 27.79 -18.73
CA ASP A 481 8.53 28.93 -19.64
C ASP A 481 8.83 28.51 -21.09
N HIS A 482 9.44 27.33 -21.29
CA HIS A 482 9.83 26.81 -22.60
C HIS A 482 8.97 25.63 -23.08
N ILE A 483 7.83 25.38 -22.42
CA ILE A 483 6.85 24.39 -22.87
C ILE A 483 6.03 24.96 -24.05
N GLY A 484 6.03 24.22 -25.16
CA GLY A 484 5.21 24.50 -26.34
C GLY A 484 5.71 25.67 -27.20
N PRO A 485 5.19 25.82 -28.42
CA PRO A 485 5.76 26.70 -29.45
C PRO A 485 5.61 28.21 -29.17
N LYS A 486 4.78 28.58 -28.19
CA LYS A 486 4.59 29.97 -27.76
C LYS A 486 5.49 30.35 -26.57
N GLY A 487 5.95 29.37 -25.80
CA GLY A 487 6.60 29.58 -24.51
C GLY A 487 5.77 30.43 -23.54
N GLY A 488 6.40 30.99 -22.51
CA GLY A 488 5.79 31.99 -21.62
C GLY A 488 4.61 31.45 -20.79
N MET A 489 4.58 30.14 -20.52
CA MET A 489 3.44 29.45 -19.89
C MET A 489 2.12 29.52 -20.69
N ALA A 490 2.18 29.92 -21.97
CA ALA A 490 0.98 30.09 -22.79
C ALA A 490 0.16 28.80 -22.92
N VAL A 491 0.80 27.63 -22.90
CA VAL A 491 0.13 26.32 -22.90
C VAL A 491 -0.87 26.20 -21.73
N PHE A 492 -0.47 26.61 -20.53
CA PHE A 492 -1.35 26.55 -19.35
C PHE A 492 -2.47 27.59 -19.40
N VAL A 493 -2.17 28.79 -19.93
CA VAL A 493 -3.14 29.89 -20.01
C VAL A 493 -4.18 29.64 -21.12
N ASP A 494 -3.76 29.07 -22.25
CA ASP A 494 -4.64 28.72 -23.37
C ASP A 494 -5.47 27.46 -23.06
N ALA A 495 -5.03 26.63 -22.11
CA ALA A 495 -5.77 25.46 -21.63
C ALA A 495 -6.92 25.76 -20.66
N LEU A 496 -7.02 26.96 -20.10
CA LEU A 496 -8.06 27.32 -19.11
C LEU A 496 -9.52 27.03 -19.53
N PRO A 497 -9.93 27.23 -20.81
CA PRO A 497 -11.28 26.89 -21.25
C PRO A 497 -11.55 25.38 -21.12
N GLU A 498 -10.58 24.56 -21.49
CA GLU A 498 -10.67 23.09 -21.56
C GLU A 498 -9.62 22.43 -20.66
N LEU A 499 -9.51 22.88 -19.40
CA LEU A 499 -8.45 22.51 -18.46
C LEU A 499 -8.25 20.99 -18.35
N GLU A 500 -9.33 20.24 -18.45
CA GLU A 500 -9.39 18.79 -18.31
C GLU A 500 -8.63 18.04 -19.41
N LYS A 501 -8.43 18.68 -20.57
CA LYS A 501 -7.73 18.09 -21.71
C LYS A 501 -6.23 18.34 -21.68
N GLU A 502 -5.75 19.21 -20.78
CA GLU A 502 -4.35 19.58 -20.71
C GLU A 502 -3.57 18.64 -19.79
N PRO A 503 -2.71 17.75 -20.33
CA PRO A 503 -2.03 16.74 -19.53
C PRO A 503 -0.95 17.33 -18.61
N LEU A 504 -0.44 18.53 -18.91
CA LEU A 504 0.74 19.11 -18.23
C LEU A 504 0.42 19.86 -16.93
N LEU A 505 -0.85 20.00 -16.55
CA LEU A 505 -1.28 20.70 -15.33
C LEU A 505 -0.63 20.23 -14.02
N PRO A 506 -0.30 18.94 -13.82
CA PRO A 506 0.42 18.51 -12.63
C PRO A 506 1.74 19.26 -12.42
N ILE A 507 2.42 19.65 -13.50
CA ILE A 507 3.68 20.43 -13.43
C ILE A 507 3.40 21.80 -12.80
N LEU A 508 2.35 22.50 -13.24
CA LEU A 508 1.97 23.80 -12.71
C LEU A 508 1.51 23.69 -11.24
N SER A 509 0.67 22.69 -10.93
CA SER A 509 0.18 22.44 -9.58
C SER A 509 1.34 22.21 -8.60
N LEU A 510 2.26 21.30 -8.92
CA LEU A 510 3.40 21.01 -8.06
C LEU A 510 4.33 22.22 -7.96
N THR A 511 4.69 22.85 -9.08
CA THR A 511 5.64 23.98 -9.06
C THR A 511 5.10 25.15 -8.24
N THR A 512 3.81 25.47 -8.36
CA THR A 512 3.18 26.52 -7.55
C THR A 512 3.14 26.17 -6.07
N MET A 513 2.87 24.90 -5.73
CA MET A 513 2.92 24.41 -4.34
C MET A 513 4.32 24.54 -3.74
N LEU A 514 5.35 24.07 -4.44
CA LEU A 514 6.75 24.13 -3.98
C LEU A 514 7.22 25.57 -3.82
N THR A 515 6.92 26.45 -4.80
CA THR A 515 7.31 27.86 -4.75
C THR A 515 6.62 28.59 -3.60
N SER A 516 5.34 28.29 -3.36
CA SER A 516 4.57 28.87 -2.25
C SER A 516 5.13 28.47 -0.88
N HIS A 517 5.59 27.22 -0.74
CA HIS A 517 6.24 26.74 0.47
C HIS A 517 7.64 27.36 0.64
N LEU A 518 8.44 27.40 -0.43
CA LEU A 518 9.77 28.01 -0.42
C LEU A 518 9.71 29.47 0.03
N LEU A 519 8.87 30.29 -0.62
CA LEU A 519 8.67 31.70 -0.26
C LEU A 519 8.01 31.94 1.10
N LEU A 520 7.41 30.91 1.72
CA LEU A 520 6.91 30.99 3.09
C LEU A 520 8.04 30.86 4.11
N VAL A 521 9.09 30.09 3.79
CA VAL A 521 10.17 29.74 4.72
C VAL A 521 11.35 30.71 4.61
N LEU A 522 11.66 31.20 3.40
CA LEU A 522 12.77 32.12 3.17
C LEU A 522 12.56 33.45 3.88
N ASP A 523 13.65 34.02 4.40
CA ASP A 523 13.64 35.35 5.01
C ASP A 523 14.01 36.47 4.02
N ASP A 524 13.93 37.73 4.48
CA ASP A 524 14.22 38.89 3.64
C ASP A 524 15.72 38.96 3.26
N LEU A 525 16.62 38.36 4.04
CA LEU A 525 18.06 38.31 3.76
C LEU A 525 18.33 37.40 2.55
N GLU A 526 17.79 36.19 2.57
CA GLU A 526 17.92 35.21 1.48
C GLU A 526 17.31 35.74 0.18
N ILE A 527 16.10 36.32 0.26
CA ILE A 527 15.36 36.80 -0.91
C ILE A 527 16.03 38.04 -1.54
N PHE A 528 16.44 39.03 -0.74
CA PHE A 528 16.84 40.34 -1.28
C PHE A 528 18.35 40.62 -1.25
N GLU A 529 19.11 40.00 -0.36
CA GLU A 529 20.57 40.19 -0.30
C GLU A 529 21.31 39.05 -0.98
N GLN A 530 20.90 37.81 -0.73
CA GLN A 530 21.52 36.64 -1.37
C GLN A 530 20.96 36.39 -2.77
N GLU A 531 19.73 36.87 -3.05
CA GLU A 531 18.98 36.63 -4.30
C GLU A 531 18.88 35.12 -4.63
N ASP A 532 18.69 34.29 -3.61
CA ASP A 532 18.61 32.83 -3.70
C ASP A 532 17.28 32.34 -3.10
N PRO A 533 16.56 31.42 -3.75
CA PRO A 533 16.84 30.79 -5.04
C PRO A 533 16.34 31.59 -6.24
N PHE A 534 15.69 32.75 -6.01
CA PHE A 534 15.19 33.60 -7.07
C PHE A 534 15.76 35.00 -7.00
N ARG A 535 16.10 35.53 -8.17
CA ARG A 535 16.35 36.97 -8.32
C ARG A 535 15.03 37.75 -8.33
N PRO A 536 15.04 39.02 -7.90
CA PRO A 536 13.85 39.88 -7.99
C PRO A 536 13.23 39.94 -9.40
N ASP A 537 14.07 39.97 -10.45
CA ASP A 537 13.61 39.94 -11.85
C ASP A 537 12.85 38.65 -12.22
N GLN A 538 13.24 37.52 -11.63
CA GLN A 538 12.58 36.22 -11.85
C GLN A 538 11.24 36.18 -11.12
N LEU A 539 11.18 36.68 -9.88
CA LEU A 539 9.93 36.82 -9.13
C LEU A 539 8.94 37.73 -9.86
N LEU A 540 9.40 38.82 -10.48
CA LEU A 540 8.58 39.69 -11.33
C LEU A 540 8.01 38.93 -12.54
N LYS A 541 8.81 38.08 -13.20
CA LYS A 541 8.31 37.28 -14.33
C LYS A 541 7.29 36.24 -13.89
N ILE A 542 7.54 35.54 -12.78
CA ILE A 542 6.59 34.60 -12.17
C ILE A 542 5.28 35.32 -11.83
N ALA A 543 5.36 36.50 -11.19
CA ALA A 543 4.19 37.32 -10.87
C ALA A 543 3.39 37.70 -12.13
N ARG A 544 4.06 38.10 -13.22
CA ARG A 544 3.40 38.40 -14.51
C ARG A 544 2.63 37.21 -15.07
N CYS A 545 3.26 36.04 -15.13
CA CYS A 545 2.63 34.84 -15.64
C CYS A 545 1.42 34.42 -14.78
N LEU A 546 1.59 34.40 -13.46
CA LEU A 546 0.52 34.08 -12.51
C LEU A 546 -0.62 35.09 -12.55
N HIS A 547 -0.32 36.39 -12.70
CA HIS A 547 -1.33 37.44 -12.80
C HIS A 547 -2.21 37.23 -14.05
N VAL A 548 -1.61 36.95 -15.21
CA VAL A 548 -2.35 36.64 -16.44
C VAL A 548 -3.19 35.36 -16.27
N PHE A 549 -2.59 34.32 -15.68
CA PHE A 549 -3.28 33.04 -15.45
C PHE A 549 -4.49 33.21 -14.52
N VAL A 550 -4.30 33.82 -13.34
CA VAL A 550 -5.38 34.05 -12.37
C VAL A 550 -6.47 34.93 -12.97
N PHE A 551 -6.11 35.99 -13.69
CA PHE A 551 -7.09 36.84 -14.36
C PHE A 551 -7.95 36.06 -15.36
N ARG A 552 -7.32 35.30 -16.27
CA ARG A 552 -8.06 34.47 -17.23
C ARG A 552 -8.89 33.37 -16.54
N ALA A 553 -8.34 32.71 -15.51
CA ALA A 553 -9.04 31.67 -14.78
C ALA A 553 -10.30 32.19 -14.05
N LEU A 554 -10.28 33.46 -13.63
CA LEU A 554 -11.45 34.15 -13.08
C LEU A 554 -12.43 34.58 -14.17
N TRP A 555 -11.92 35.06 -15.31
CA TRP A 555 -12.74 35.51 -16.42
C TRP A 555 -13.51 34.39 -17.11
N GLU A 556 -12.90 33.21 -17.20
CA GLU A 556 -13.45 32.02 -17.85
C GLU A 556 -14.19 31.08 -16.87
N ALA A 557 -14.32 31.48 -15.60
CA ALA A 557 -15.05 30.67 -14.62
C ALA A 557 -16.54 30.56 -15.00
N PRO A 558 -17.09 29.33 -15.09
CA PRO A 558 -18.50 29.16 -15.45
C PRO A 558 -19.41 29.80 -14.40
N ASP A 559 -20.45 30.49 -14.87
CA ASP A 559 -21.45 31.14 -14.02
C ASP A 559 -22.10 30.10 -13.08
N PRO A 560 -22.06 30.28 -11.75
CA PRO A 560 -22.58 29.30 -10.79
C PRO A 560 -24.04 28.90 -10.98
N GLN A 561 -24.80 29.64 -11.81
CA GLN A 561 -26.23 29.41 -12.08
C GLN A 561 -26.55 28.93 -13.50
N ALA A 562 -25.56 28.69 -14.38
CA ALA A 562 -25.86 28.14 -15.71
C ALA A 562 -26.47 26.73 -15.56
N PRO A 563 -27.73 26.48 -16.01
CA PRO A 563 -28.31 25.15 -15.98
C PRO A 563 -27.45 24.21 -16.82
N ALA A 564 -27.17 23.02 -16.31
CA ALA A 564 -26.22 22.02 -16.83
C ALA A 564 -26.58 21.43 -18.23
N SER A 565 -27.42 22.08 -19.02
CA SER A 565 -27.96 21.59 -20.29
C SER A 565 -27.52 22.40 -21.52
N ALA A 566 -26.59 23.34 -21.41
CA ALA A 566 -26.30 24.29 -22.50
C ALA A 566 -24.95 24.09 -23.24
N THR A 567 -24.32 22.91 -23.14
CA THR A 567 -23.16 22.56 -24.00
C THR A 567 -23.44 21.24 -24.71
N GLY A 568 -24.20 21.33 -25.80
CA GLY A 568 -24.47 20.24 -26.72
C GLY A 568 -25.06 20.79 -28.01
N SER A 569 -24.23 20.97 -29.02
CA SER A 569 -24.64 21.34 -30.37
C SER A 569 -25.58 20.28 -30.97
N SER A 570 -26.82 20.70 -31.23
CA SER A 570 -27.76 20.23 -32.27
C SER A 570 -27.68 18.78 -32.78
N SER A 571 -28.68 17.96 -32.46
CA SER A 571 -29.62 17.41 -33.47
C SER A 571 -30.71 16.51 -32.84
N SER A 572 -31.89 16.57 -33.46
CA SER A 572 -33.09 15.72 -33.37
C SER A 572 -33.85 15.57 -32.03
N THR A 573 -34.97 16.29 -32.01
CA THR A 573 -36.27 15.92 -31.44
C THR A 573 -36.54 14.41 -31.43
N SER A 574 -36.73 13.83 -30.25
CA SER A 574 -37.64 12.71 -30.05
C SER A 574 -38.04 12.60 -28.58
N THR A 575 -39.35 12.62 -28.36
CA THR A 575 -40.05 12.34 -27.11
C THR A 575 -39.70 10.93 -26.59
N ALA A 576 -39.12 10.83 -25.39
CA ALA A 576 -38.95 9.54 -24.72
C ALA A 576 -39.21 9.62 -23.21
N VAL A 577 -40.25 8.88 -22.84
CA VAL A 577 -40.70 8.39 -21.54
C VAL A 577 -39.56 8.13 -20.53
N LYS A 578 -39.73 8.62 -19.29
CA LYS A 578 -38.86 8.31 -18.14
C LYS A 578 -39.05 6.85 -17.72
N SER A 579 -38.09 5.98 -18.04
CA SER A 579 -37.94 4.66 -17.42
C SER A 579 -36.96 4.71 -16.23
N PRO A 580 -37.14 3.90 -15.17
CA PRO A 580 -36.39 4.04 -13.91
C PRO A 580 -34.95 3.49 -13.92
N ASP A 581 -34.45 2.93 -15.03
CA ASP A 581 -33.16 2.20 -15.06
C ASP A 581 -31.90 3.07 -15.30
N ASN A 582 -32.02 4.39 -15.42
CA ASN A 582 -30.89 5.27 -15.80
C ASN A 582 -30.12 5.94 -14.64
N VAL A 583 -30.42 5.57 -13.39
CA VAL A 583 -29.84 6.19 -12.17
C VAL A 583 -28.33 5.94 -11.93
N PRO A 584 -27.68 4.82 -12.36
CA PRO A 584 -26.25 4.64 -12.06
C PRO A 584 -25.30 5.43 -12.99
N ARG A 585 -25.72 5.79 -14.21
CA ARG A 585 -24.87 6.54 -15.18
C ARG A 585 -24.79 8.03 -14.88
N THR A 586 -25.89 8.65 -14.46
CA THR A 586 -25.96 10.07 -14.06
C THR A 586 -25.09 10.36 -12.84
N ASN A 587 -25.03 9.44 -11.88
CA ASN A 587 -24.18 9.58 -10.69
C ASN A 587 -22.67 9.54 -11.02
N ARG A 588 -22.23 8.74 -12.01
CA ARG A 588 -20.81 8.68 -12.40
C ARG A 588 -20.38 9.95 -13.13
N ALA A 589 -21.19 10.41 -14.09
CA ALA A 589 -20.93 11.65 -14.82
C ALA A 589 -20.95 12.88 -13.89
N ALA A 590 -21.92 12.96 -12.96
CA ALA A 590 -21.99 14.04 -11.97
C ALA A 590 -20.79 14.03 -11.02
N ARG A 591 -20.30 12.86 -10.59
CA ARG A 591 -19.09 12.75 -9.77
C ARG A 591 -17.83 13.18 -10.53
N GLN A 592 -17.71 12.79 -11.80
CA GLN A 592 -16.61 13.24 -12.66
C GLN A 592 -16.64 14.76 -12.82
N GLN A 593 -17.78 15.34 -13.15
CA GLN A 593 -17.96 16.80 -13.25
C GLN A 593 -17.58 17.52 -11.95
N GLN A 594 -17.98 16.98 -10.79
CA GLN A 594 -17.63 17.56 -9.49
C GLN A 594 -16.13 17.49 -9.19
N ALA A 595 -15.45 16.40 -9.56
CA ALA A 595 -13.99 16.27 -9.40
C ALA A 595 -13.24 17.30 -10.26
N LEU A 596 -13.68 17.51 -11.50
CA LEU A 596 -13.09 18.47 -12.43
C LEU A 596 -13.25 19.92 -11.92
N LEU A 597 -14.43 20.26 -11.40
CA LEU A 597 -14.65 21.57 -10.77
C LEU A 597 -13.82 21.77 -9.50
N ARG A 598 -13.50 20.70 -8.75
CA ARG A 598 -12.58 20.77 -7.61
C ARG A 598 -11.15 21.04 -8.06
N GLN A 599 -10.66 20.30 -9.04
CA GLN A 599 -9.32 20.49 -9.62
C GLN A 599 -9.13 21.92 -10.16
N ARG A 600 -10.14 22.45 -10.88
CA ARG A 600 -10.14 23.86 -11.34
C ARG A 600 -10.02 24.85 -10.18
N ARG A 601 -10.75 24.63 -9.09
CA ARG A 601 -10.71 25.50 -7.90
C ARG A 601 -9.37 25.43 -7.19
N GLU A 602 -8.87 24.22 -6.94
CA GLU A 602 -7.59 23.99 -6.25
C GLU A 602 -6.42 24.65 -6.97
N LEU A 603 -6.34 24.51 -8.30
CA LEU A 603 -5.29 25.14 -9.10
C LEU A 603 -5.37 26.67 -9.07
N ARG A 604 -6.59 27.23 -9.17
CA ARG A 604 -6.83 28.67 -9.05
C ARG A 604 -6.45 29.19 -7.67
N ASP A 605 -6.83 28.48 -6.62
CA ASP A 605 -6.59 28.91 -5.25
C ASP A 605 -5.09 28.82 -4.92
N ALA A 606 -4.38 27.80 -5.41
CA ALA A 606 -2.93 27.67 -5.28
C ALA A 606 -2.16 28.78 -6.01
N THR A 607 -2.51 29.05 -7.26
CA THR A 607 -1.89 30.13 -8.07
C THR A 607 -2.19 31.52 -7.49
N SER A 608 -3.41 31.75 -6.99
CA SER A 608 -3.78 32.98 -6.30
C SER A 608 -3.02 33.17 -4.98
N ALA A 609 -2.86 32.11 -4.19
CA ALA A 609 -2.11 32.15 -2.94
C ALA A 609 -0.63 32.50 -3.18
N LEU A 610 0.00 31.89 -4.19
CA LEU A 610 1.37 32.21 -4.57
C LEU A 610 1.51 33.67 -5.06
N LEU A 611 0.59 34.15 -5.88
CA LEU A 611 0.60 35.54 -6.35
C LEU A 611 0.49 36.53 -5.18
N ARG A 612 -0.34 36.24 -4.17
CA ARG A 612 -0.43 37.06 -2.96
C ARG A 612 0.86 37.05 -2.16
N ARG A 613 1.50 35.89 -1.98
CA ARG A 613 2.82 35.83 -1.31
C ARG A 613 3.86 36.70 -2.01
N ILE A 614 3.93 36.65 -3.34
CA ILE A 614 4.86 37.49 -4.09
C ILE A 614 4.53 38.97 -3.91
N CYS A 615 3.25 39.34 -3.87
CA CYS A 615 2.85 40.72 -3.57
C CYS A 615 3.21 41.13 -2.13
N ASP A 616 3.06 40.24 -1.16
CA ASP A 616 3.43 40.53 0.23
C ASP A 616 4.94 40.72 0.36
N ILE A 617 5.76 39.95 -0.37
CA ILE A 617 7.22 40.15 -0.46
C ILE A 617 7.55 41.50 -1.13
N ASP A 618 6.93 41.81 -2.27
CA ASP A 618 7.13 43.09 -2.96
C ASP A 618 6.72 44.30 -2.10
N SER A 619 5.73 44.13 -1.21
CA SER A 619 5.32 45.17 -0.27
C SER A 619 6.37 45.51 0.80
N ARG A 620 7.24 44.55 1.15
CA ARG A 620 8.33 44.77 2.12
C ARG A 620 9.48 45.54 1.49
N ARG A 621 9.89 45.15 0.28
CA ARG A 621 10.92 45.82 -0.51
C ARG A 621 10.52 45.80 -1.99
N PRO A 622 10.06 46.92 -2.56
CA PRO A 622 9.55 46.96 -3.92
C PRO A 622 10.61 46.60 -4.96
N PHE A 623 10.31 45.62 -5.80
CA PHE A 623 11.11 45.25 -6.98
C PHE A 623 10.27 45.17 -8.26
N ILE A 624 8.94 45.21 -8.12
CA ILE A 624 7.99 45.18 -9.21
C ILE A 624 7.56 46.62 -9.59
N PRO A 625 7.46 46.96 -10.90
CA PRO A 625 7.00 48.28 -11.31
C PRO A 625 5.61 48.63 -10.76
N LEU A 626 5.41 49.87 -10.31
CA LEU A 626 4.17 50.38 -9.69
C LEU A 626 2.88 50.15 -10.50
N ASP A 627 3.01 49.96 -11.82
CA ASP A 627 1.89 49.72 -12.73
C ASP A 627 1.60 48.24 -12.97
N HIS A 628 2.46 47.33 -12.51
CA HIS A 628 2.31 45.90 -12.73
C HIS A 628 1.10 45.33 -11.99
N TRP A 629 0.92 45.75 -10.74
CA TRP A 629 -0.20 45.33 -9.91
C TRP A 629 -1.51 46.03 -10.30
N LYS A 630 -1.44 47.12 -11.08
CA LYS A 630 -2.60 47.86 -11.58
C LYS A 630 -3.07 47.27 -12.93
N ILE A 631 -4.33 46.86 -13.02
CA ILE A 631 -4.93 46.51 -14.32
C ILE A 631 -5.08 47.80 -15.14
N ARG A 632 -4.21 48.04 -16.12
CA ARG A 632 -4.31 49.20 -17.02
C ARG A 632 -5.54 49.06 -17.93
N GLY A 633 -6.39 50.08 -17.96
CA GLY A 633 -7.52 50.19 -18.90
C GLY A 633 -8.90 49.83 -18.35
N VAL A 634 -9.02 49.41 -17.08
CA VAL A 634 -10.32 49.23 -16.43
C VAL A 634 -10.41 50.15 -15.22
N PRO A 635 -11.24 51.21 -15.25
CA PRO A 635 -11.45 52.02 -14.06
C PRO A 635 -12.00 51.14 -12.95
N SER A 636 -11.41 51.20 -11.75
CA SER A 636 -11.89 50.45 -10.57
C SER A 636 -13.38 50.67 -10.34
N ALA A 637 -13.88 51.86 -10.67
CA ALA A 637 -15.30 52.23 -10.67
C ALA A 637 -16.18 51.41 -11.63
N THR A 638 -15.64 50.92 -12.75
CA THR A 638 -16.37 50.12 -13.74
C THR A 638 -16.48 48.66 -13.30
N ILE A 639 -15.42 48.13 -12.68
CA ILE A 639 -15.43 46.81 -12.03
C ILE A 639 -16.44 46.82 -10.88
N VAL A 640 -16.34 47.81 -10.00
CA VAL A 640 -17.24 48.04 -8.87
C VAL A 640 -18.70 48.26 -9.33
N LYS A 641 -18.93 49.01 -10.42
CA LYS A 641 -20.28 49.19 -11.00
C LYS A 641 -20.88 47.90 -11.57
N ARG A 642 -20.10 47.08 -12.28
CA ARG A 642 -20.58 45.77 -12.77
C ARG A 642 -20.90 44.82 -11.63
N LEU A 643 -20.08 44.82 -10.57
CA LEU A 643 -20.31 44.03 -9.36
C LEU A 643 -21.53 44.48 -8.57
N HIS A 644 -21.75 45.79 -8.45
CA HIS A 644 -22.95 46.33 -7.82
C HIS A 644 -24.21 46.06 -8.65
N ALA A 645 -24.12 46.10 -9.98
CA ALA A 645 -25.22 45.74 -10.86
C ALA A 645 -25.62 44.26 -10.71
N GLU A 646 -24.64 43.35 -10.60
CA GLU A 646 -24.87 41.92 -10.33
C GLU A 646 -25.43 41.67 -8.91
N ARG A 647 -24.91 42.37 -7.90
CA ARG A 647 -25.43 42.32 -6.51
C ARG A 647 -26.86 42.82 -6.39
N SER A 648 -27.25 43.78 -7.22
CA SER A 648 -28.61 44.35 -7.23
C SER A 648 -29.62 43.48 -7.97
N ALA A 649 -29.16 42.64 -8.90
CA ALA A 649 -30.01 41.72 -9.65
C ALA A 649 -30.39 40.46 -8.84
N HIS A 650 -29.60 40.05 -7.85
CA HIS A 650 -29.82 38.80 -7.09
C HIS A 650 -29.53 38.96 -5.57
N PRO A 651 -30.54 39.23 -4.72
CA PRO A 651 -30.35 39.60 -3.31
C PRO A 651 -30.22 38.43 -2.31
N ALA A 652 -30.09 37.17 -2.75
CA ALA A 652 -30.05 35.98 -1.90
C ALA A 652 -28.60 35.52 -1.56
N PRO A 653 -28.36 34.75 -0.47
CA PRO A 653 -27.05 34.62 0.18
C PRO A 653 -26.00 33.78 -0.56
N ALA A 654 -26.24 33.41 -1.82
CA ALA A 654 -25.39 32.51 -2.60
C ALA A 654 -24.27 33.21 -3.41
N TYR A 655 -24.29 34.55 -3.56
CA TYR A 655 -23.33 35.31 -4.40
C TYR A 655 -22.23 36.04 -3.61
N ARG A 656 -21.75 35.46 -2.51
CA ARG A 656 -20.44 35.81 -1.92
C ARG A 656 -19.18 35.60 -2.81
N PRO A 657 -19.15 34.88 -3.96
CA PRO A 657 -17.88 34.60 -4.64
C PRO A 657 -17.19 35.83 -5.20
N ALA A 658 -17.87 36.72 -5.93
CA ALA A 658 -17.20 37.81 -6.64
C ALA A 658 -16.52 38.83 -5.69
N SER A 659 -17.19 39.21 -4.59
CA SER A 659 -16.62 40.10 -3.56
C SER A 659 -15.47 39.45 -2.78
N ASN A 660 -15.55 38.15 -2.46
CA ASN A 660 -14.43 37.43 -1.82
C ASN A 660 -13.26 37.18 -2.80
N VAL A 661 -13.55 36.98 -4.08
CA VAL A 661 -12.59 36.77 -5.17
C VAL A 661 -11.83 38.07 -5.51
N LEU A 662 -12.43 39.22 -5.28
CA LEU A 662 -11.76 40.52 -5.47
C LEU A 662 -10.87 40.89 -4.27
N ALA A 663 -11.20 40.41 -3.07
CA ALA A 663 -10.25 40.42 -1.94
C ALA A 663 -9.01 39.53 -2.19
N HIS A 664 -8.99 38.75 -3.27
CA HIS A 664 -7.89 37.86 -3.65
C HIS A 664 -6.97 38.43 -4.73
N LEU A 665 -7.28 39.62 -5.25
CA LEU A 665 -6.42 40.38 -6.14
C LEU A 665 -5.66 41.44 -5.30
N PRO A 666 -4.31 41.41 -5.27
CA PRO A 666 -3.51 42.22 -4.34
C PRO A 666 -3.68 43.75 -4.44
N HIS A 667 -4.35 44.25 -5.48
CA HIS A 667 -4.54 45.67 -5.78
C HIS A 667 -5.92 46.24 -5.42
N ILE A 668 -6.82 45.44 -4.83
CA ILE A 668 -8.18 45.89 -4.46
C ILE A 668 -8.28 46.33 -3.00
N LEU A 669 -7.38 45.84 -2.12
CA LEU A 669 -7.28 46.27 -0.72
C LEU A 669 -5.80 46.48 -0.37
N GLY A 670 -5.48 47.65 0.19
CA GLY A 670 -4.14 47.93 0.73
C GLY A 670 -3.80 46.98 1.89
N PHE A 671 -2.53 46.79 2.22
CA PHE A 671 -2.10 45.92 3.33
C PHE A 671 -2.80 46.25 4.66
N HIS A 672 -3.11 47.52 4.90
CA HIS A 672 -3.83 48.00 6.09
C HIS A 672 -5.35 47.74 6.07
N GLU A 673 -5.89 47.32 4.92
CA GLU A 673 -7.33 47.11 4.68
C GLU A 673 -7.68 45.62 4.48
N ARG A 674 -6.69 44.72 4.55
CA ARG A 674 -6.87 43.26 4.47
C ARG A 674 -7.12 42.62 5.84
#